data_AF-A0A1B9JY07-F1
#
_entry.id   AF-A0A1B9JY07-F1
#
_cell.length_a   1.000
_cell.length_b   1.000
_cell.length_c   1.000
_cell.angle_alpha   90.00
_cell.angle_beta   90.00
_cell.angle_gamma   90.00
#
_symmetry.space_group_name_H-M   'P 1'
#
loop_
_entity.id
_entity.type
_entity.pdbx_description
1 polymer ?
#
loop_
_entity_poly.entity_id
_entity_poly.type
_entity_poly.pdbx_seq_one_letter_code
_entity_poly.pdbx_strand_id
1 'polypeptide(L)'
;MKVLKFGGTSVANAERFLRVAEIIENNAKQEQTAAVLSAPAKITNHLVAMVEKTVAGQDIQSNIYDAEKIFADLLEGISKAQPNFAYDQMKRFALKELNHVKKLLEGIRLLGQCPDSINASIICRGEKLNIAIMNELLKAKKHTVTVINPVAMLLAHGDYLESTVNIAESTHRIDEMHIPSEDIVLMPGFTAGNEKGELVVLGRNGSDYSASVLAACLRANCCEIWTDVDGVYTCDPRIVPDAKLLKTMSYQEAMELSYFGAKVLHPRTILPIAQFQIPCLIKNTNNPDAPGTLIGANVIDSTTPVKGITNLNNMAMINVSGPGLKGMVGMSARVFSAMSYAGISVVLITQSSSEYSISFCVPQTELYRAEEALSDEFYLELKDGLLEPIEVIEKLAIISVVGDGMRTLRGLSANFFTALARANINIVAIAQGSSERSISVVVDNDVAVMGVRVAHQMLFGTDKMLDVFVIGVGGVGGALIDQIERQQKWLKNKQIDLHVCGLFNSKHSVINRDGIDLSHWREQIKQSETPYSLDAIIEFAKNNRLLNPILVDCTSSSEVSDKYADFLANGFHVVTPNKKANTSSMAYYLRLRQEAAKSKRKFQYDTNVGAGLPVIENLQNLLNAGDELIKFSGILSGSLSFIFGKLDEGMSLSEATKLAKEKGFTEPDPRDDLSGTDVARKLLILAREAGLQLELDQIKIESVLPAQYSQGSVEEFMAKLPQLDSAFKAKSEQAAKSGKVLRYVGSIENNQCSVKIEMVDSEDPLYKVKNGENALAFYTRYYQPIPLVLRGYGAGNEVTAAGVFADILRTTSGKIGG
;
A
#
# COMPACT_ATOMS: atom_id res chain seq x y z
N MET A 1 -23.55 22.89 -26.10
CA MET A 1 -24.07 23.40 -24.81
C MET A 1 -23.58 22.52 -23.67
N LYS A 2 -23.39 23.09 -22.48
CA LYS A 2 -22.94 22.36 -21.26
C LYS A 2 -24.03 22.31 -20.19
N VAL A 3 -24.03 21.24 -19.40
CA VAL A 3 -24.78 21.18 -18.15
C VAL A 3 -23.82 21.15 -16.97
N LEU A 4 -23.97 22.06 -16.02
CA LEU A 4 -23.13 22.21 -14.84
C LEU A 4 -23.94 21.87 -13.59
N LYS A 5 -23.53 20.89 -12.80
CA LYS A 5 -24.15 20.58 -11.51
C LYS A 5 -23.30 21.11 -10.38
N PHE A 6 -23.92 21.84 -9.45
CA PHE A 6 -23.25 22.30 -8.22
C PHE A 6 -23.81 21.58 -6.99
N GLY A 7 -22.92 20.93 -6.23
CA GLY A 7 -23.25 20.26 -4.98
C GLY A 7 -23.53 21.24 -3.83
N GLY A 8 -24.14 20.76 -2.74
CA GLY A 8 -24.52 21.63 -1.61
C GLY A 8 -23.33 22.34 -0.94
N THR A 9 -22.15 21.71 -0.90
CA THR A 9 -20.91 22.32 -0.40
C THR A 9 -20.44 23.48 -1.27
N SER A 10 -20.68 23.42 -2.59
CA SER A 10 -20.37 24.49 -3.54
C SER A 10 -21.27 25.71 -3.41
N VAL A 11 -22.45 25.57 -2.79
CA VAL A 11 -23.42 26.65 -2.57
C VAL A 11 -23.69 26.89 -1.08
N ALA A 12 -22.73 26.55 -0.21
CA ALA A 12 -22.93 26.54 1.23
C ALA A 12 -23.02 27.94 1.88
N ASN A 13 -22.42 28.96 1.26
CA ASN A 13 -22.38 30.33 1.78
C ASN A 13 -22.26 31.33 0.63
N ALA A 14 -22.38 32.63 0.93
CA ALA A 14 -22.41 33.68 -0.08
C ALA A 14 -21.14 33.73 -0.96
N GLU A 15 -19.95 33.56 -0.38
CA GLU A 15 -18.69 33.55 -1.15
C GLU A 15 -18.69 32.44 -2.20
N ARG A 16 -19.00 31.21 -1.79
CA ARG A 16 -19.05 30.06 -2.69
C ARG A 16 -20.18 30.19 -3.71
N PHE A 17 -21.33 30.73 -3.30
CA PHE A 17 -22.46 30.98 -4.17
C PHE A 17 -22.13 31.98 -5.29
N LEU A 18 -21.41 33.06 -4.96
CA LEU A 18 -20.91 34.04 -5.94
C LEU A 18 -19.89 33.41 -6.88
N ARG A 19 -18.98 32.57 -6.37
CA ARG A 19 -18.03 31.81 -7.21
C ARG A 19 -18.76 30.87 -8.17
N VAL A 20 -19.83 30.21 -7.75
CA VAL A 20 -20.68 29.40 -8.64
C VAL A 20 -21.31 30.26 -9.74
N ALA A 21 -21.83 31.45 -9.41
CA ALA A 21 -22.35 32.37 -10.42
C ALA A 21 -21.27 32.77 -11.44
N GLU A 22 -20.03 33.06 -10.99
CA GLU A 22 -18.89 33.36 -11.87
C GLU A 22 -18.53 32.18 -12.78
N ILE A 23 -18.55 30.94 -12.28
CA ILE A 23 -18.31 29.74 -13.09
C ILE A 23 -19.38 29.59 -14.18
N ILE A 24 -20.65 29.81 -13.83
CA ILE A 24 -21.77 29.77 -14.79
C ILE A 24 -21.58 30.86 -15.86
N GLU A 25 -21.27 32.10 -15.46
CA GLU A 25 -21.02 33.22 -16.36
C GLU A 25 -19.86 32.97 -17.31
N ASN A 26 -18.76 32.41 -16.81
CA ASN A 26 -17.58 32.15 -17.63
C ASN A 26 -17.82 31.06 -18.67
N ASN A 27 -18.63 30.04 -18.34
CA ASN A 27 -19.04 29.04 -19.34
C ASN A 27 -20.06 29.61 -20.33
N ALA A 28 -21.02 30.42 -19.87
CA ALA A 28 -22.03 31.06 -20.71
C ALA A 28 -21.44 31.98 -21.78
N LYS A 29 -20.26 32.57 -21.54
CA LYS A 29 -19.51 33.35 -22.54
C LYS A 29 -18.95 32.50 -23.70
N GLN A 30 -18.78 31.20 -23.50
CA GLN A 30 -18.19 30.29 -24.48
C GLN A 30 -19.26 29.52 -25.26
N GLU A 31 -20.26 29.02 -24.56
CA GLU A 31 -21.40 28.31 -25.14
C GLU A 31 -22.63 28.37 -24.21
N GLN A 32 -23.82 28.09 -24.75
CA GLN A 32 -25.03 28.02 -23.94
C GLN A 32 -24.85 27.03 -22.77
N THR A 33 -25.25 27.46 -21.58
CA THR A 33 -24.95 26.77 -20.32
C THR A 33 -26.23 26.58 -19.51
N ALA A 34 -26.45 25.34 -19.06
CA ALA A 34 -27.47 25.01 -18.08
C ALA A 34 -26.83 24.70 -16.72
N ALA A 35 -27.41 25.17 -15.62
CA ALA A 35 -26.94 24.91 -14.26
C ALA A 35 -28.01 24.23 -13.42
N VAL A 36 -27.61 23.13 -12.77
CA VAL A 36 -28.42 22.36 -11.82
C VAL A 36 -27.85 22.57 -10.42
N LEU A 37 -28.69 23.06 -9.51
CA LEU A 37 -28.27 23.43 -8.16
C LEU A 37 -28.94 22.53 -7.11
N SER A 38 -28.12 22.03 -6.18
CA SER A 38 -28.59 21.38 -4.95
C SER A 38 -28.99 22.42 -3.91
N ALA A 39 -29.65 22.02 -2.83
CA ALA A 39 -29.79 22.87 -1.64
C ALA A 39 -28.42 23.25 -1.04
N PRO A 40 -28.30 24.40 -0.35
CA PRO A 40 -27.12 24.73 0.44
C PRO A 40 -26.75 23.63 1.42
N ALA A 41 -25.45 23.45 1.69
CA ALA A 41 -24.97 22.42 2.59
C ALA A 41 -25.77 22.38 3.92
N LYS A 42 -26.10 21.17 4.37
CA LYS A 42 -26.90 20.86 5.57
C LYS A 42 -28.40 21.13 5.49
N ILE A 43 -28.91 21.96 4.56
CA ILE A 43 -30.35 22.29 4.50
C ILE A 43 -31.23 21.05 4.36
N THR A 44 -30.94 20.17 3.39
CA THR A 44 -31.72 18.94 3.19
C THR A 44 -31.71 18.05 4.43
N ASN A 45 -30.56 17.94 5.12
CA ASN A 45 -30.45 17.17 6.37
C ASN A 45 -31.32 17.78 7.47
N HIS A 46 -31.35 19.11 7.61
CA HIS A 46 -32.24 19.76 8.57
C HIS A 46 -33.71 19.51 8.21
N LEU A 47 -34.10 19.56 6.93
CA LEU A 47 -35.48 19.31 6.48
C LEU A 47 -35.91 17.86 6.73
N VAL A 48 -35.05 16.88 6.42
CA VAL A 48 -35.30 15.46 6.71
C VAL A 48 -35.43 15.25 8.23
N ALA A 49 -34.49 15.79 9.01
CA ALA A 49 -34.53 15.69 10.46
C ALA A 49 -35.76 16.36 11.07
N MET A 50 -36.26 17.46 10.51
CA MET A 50 -37.53 18.07 10.95
C MET A 50 -38.69 17.09 10.78
N VAL A 51 -38.79 16.40 9.65
CA VAL A 51 -39.86 15.41 9.39
C VAL A 51 -39.75 14.25 10.38
N GLU A 52 -38.58 13.62 10.48
CA GLU A 52 -38.35 12.46 11.35
C GLU A 52 -38.62 12.78 12.82
N LYS A 53 -38.07 13.90 13.31
CA LYS A 53 -38.29 14.35 14.70
C LYS A 53 -39.73 14.72 14.97
N THR A 54 -40.44 15.32 14.01
CA THR A 54 -41.85 15.66 14.17
C THR A 54 -42.70 14.41 14.31
N VAL A 55 -42.46 13.38 13.49
CA VAL A 55 -43.14 12.07 13.59
C VAL A 55 -42.80 11.40 14.92
N ALA A 56 -41.56 11.50 15.39
CA ALA A 56 -41.11 10.95 16.68
C ALA A 56 -41.55 11.77 17.91
N GLY A 57 -42.27 12.89 17.74
CA GLY A 57 -42.70 13.76 18.84
C GLY A 57 -41.57 14.52 19.53
N GLN A 58 -40.43 14.71 18.86
CA GLN A 58 -39.23 15.38 19.38
C GLN A 58 -39.20 16.87 19.00
N ASP A 59 -38.37 17.65 19.71
CA ASP A 59 -38.20 19.08 19.42
C ASP A 59 -37.43 19.34 18.10
N ILE A 60 -37.94 20.30 17.33
CA ILE A 60 -37.43 20.70 16.00
C ILE A 60 -36.95 22.16 15.95
N GLN A 61 -37.05 22.91 17.05
CA GLN A 61 -36.73 24.35 17.05
C GLN A 61 -35.31 24.65 16.57
N SER A 62 -34.32 23.86 17.01
CA SER A 62 -32.93 24.01 16.58
C SER A 62 -32.77 23.83 15.07
N ASN A 63 -33.36 22.79 14.50
CA ASN A 63 -33.34 22.53 13.07
C ASN A 63 -33.96 23.68 12.27
N ILE A 64 -35.08 24.24 12.74
CA ILE A 64 -35.76 25.37 12.08
C ILE A 64 -34.87 26.61 12.11
N TYR A 65 -34.32 26.94 13.27
CA TYR A 65 -33.45 28.08 13.45
C TYR A 65 -32.21 28.00 12.55
N ASP A 66 -31.56 26.83 12.50
CA ASP A 66 -30.37 26.62 11.67
C ASP A 66 -30.69 26.79 10.18
N ALA A 67 -31.82 26.24 9.72
CA ALA A 67 -32.25 26.40 8.32
C ALA A 67 -32.56 27.86 7.97
N GLU A 68 -33.28 28.58 8.84
CA GLU A 68 -33.55 30.02 8.66
C GLU A 68 -32.27 30.85 8.63
N LYS A 69 -31.34 30.55 9.55
CA LYS A 69 -30.06 31.23 9.65
C LYS A 69 -29.20 31.04 8.39
N ILE A 70 -29.09 29.81 7.88
CA ILE A 70 -28.32 29.53 6.66
C ILE A 70 -28.82 30.39 5.48
N PHE A 71 -30.14 30.48 5.27
CA PHE A 71 -30.69 31.31 4.19
C PHE A 71 -30.53 32.81 4.48
N ALA A 72 -30.70 33.25 5.73
CA ALA A 72 -30.51 34.65 6.10
C ALA A 72 -29.06 35.12 5.86
N ASP A 73 -28.08 34.34 6.34
CA ASP A 73 -26.65 34.62 6.17
C ASP A 73 -26.25 34.60 4.69
N LEU A 74 -26.78 33.65 3.91
CA LEU A 74 -26.57 33.57 2.46
C LEU A 74 -27.08 34.82 1.74
N LEU A 75 -28.34 35.22 2.00
CA LEU A 75 -28.96 36.39 1.37
C LEU A 75 -28.24 37.70 1.75
N GLU A 76 -27.87 37.84 3.02
CA GLU A 76 -27.14 39.01 3.51
C GLU A 76 -25.76 39.12 2.86
N GLY A 77 -25.02 38.01 2.79
CA GLY A 77 -23.71 37.98 2.15
C GLY A 77 -23.77 38.30 0.65
N ILE A 78 -24.77 37.77 -0.07
CA ILE A 78 -24.97 38.08 -1.50
C ILE A 78 -25.32 39.57 -1.67
N SER A 79 -26.22 40.11 -0.84
CA SER A 79 -26.61 41.53 -0.92
C SER A 79 -25.46 42.48 -0.66
N LYS A 80 -24.50 42.11 0.20
CA LYS A 80 -23.28 42.91 0.45
C LYS A 80 -22.35 42.93 -0.76
N ALA A 81 -22.26 41.82 -1.49
CA ALA A 81 -21.38 41.70 -2.65
C ALA A 81 -22.01 42.21 -3.96
N GLN A 82 -23.34 42.10 -4.12
CA GLN A 82 -24.08 42.48 -5.31
C GLN A 82 -25.16 43.52 -4.98
N PRO A 83 -24.89 44.84 -5.16
CA PRO A 83 -25.81 45.90 -4.76
C PRO A 83 -27.18 45.87 -5.46
N ASN A 84 -27.27 45.34 -6.68
CA ASN A 84 -28.52 45.24 -7.44
C ASN A 84 -29.38 44.02 -7.07
N PHE A 85 -28.95 43.22 -6.09
CA PHE A 85 -29.68 42.03 -5.67
C PHE A 85 -30.95 42.40 -4.90
N ALA A 86 -32.08 41.78 -5.25
CA ALA A 86 -33.39 42.05 -4.66
C ALA A 86 -33.55 41.43 -3.26
N TYR A 87 -32.71 41.85 -2.30
CA TYR A 87 -32.61 41.27 -0.95
C TYR A 87 -33.95 41.18 -0.23
N ASP A 88 -34.72 42.27 -0.13
CA ASP A 88 -35.98 42.29 0.61
C ASP A 88 -37.04 41.37 0.00
N GLN A 89 -37.07 41.27 -1.33
CA GLN A 89 -37.98 40.37 -2.03
C GLN A 89 -37.60 38.91 -1.76
N MET A 90 -36.32 38.57 -1.86
CA MET A 90 -35.84 37.20 -1.62
C MET A 90 -35.94 36.79 -0.16
N LYS A 91 -35.71 37.70 0.78
CA LYS A 91 -35.93 37.45 2.21
C LYS A 91 -37.39 37.14 2.52
N ARG A 92 -38.33 37.92 1.99
CA ARG A 92 -39.77 37.66 2.14
C ARG A 92 -40.17 36.32 1.52
N PHE A 93 -39.63 36.00 0.34
CA PHE A 93 -39.86 34.72 -0.32
C PHE A 93 -39.35 33.54 0.53
N ALA A 94 -38.09 33.59 0.99
CA ALA A 94 -37.50 32.55 1.84
C ALA A 94 -38.32 32.31 3.12
N LEU A 95 -38.71 33.38 3.82
CA LEU A 95 -39.54 33.28 5.01
C LEU A 95 -40.93 32.69 4.72
N LYS A 96 -41.56 33.08 3.60
CA LYS A 96 -42.85 32.50 3.19
C LYS A 96 -42.73 31.00 2.95
N GLU A 97 -41.66 30.58 2.29
CA GLU A 97 -41.42 29.17 1.97
C GLU A 97 -41.15 28.34 3.22
N LEU A 98 -40.31 28.82 4.15
CA LEU A 98 -40.05 28.17 5.43
C LEU A 98 -41.29 28.15 6.35
N ASN A 99 -42.09 29.20 6.36
CA ASN A 99 -43.37 29.21 7.10
C ASN A 99 -44.37 28.20 6.54
N HIS A 100 -44.34 27.91 5.24
CA HIS A 100 -45.15 26.84 4.68
C HIS A 100 -44.67 25.46 5.16
N VAL A 101 -43.36 25.24 5.24
CA VAL A 101 -42.81 24.00 5.84
C VAL A 101 -43.27 23.85 7.29
N LYS A 102 -43.25 24.92 8.10
CA LYS A 102 -43.78 24.89 9.48
C LYS A 102 -45.24 24.45 9.53
N LYS A 103 -46.10 24.95 8.65
CA LYS A 103 -47.51 24.55 8.57
C LYS A 103 -47.69 23.07 8.20
N LEU A 104 -46.87 22.55 7.29
CA LEU A 104 -46.90 21.12 6.94
C LEU A 104 -46.47 20.27 8.13
N LEU A 105 -45.42 20.68 8.85
CA LEU A 105 -44.94 20.00 10.06
C LEU A 105 -45.99 20.02 11.18
N GLU A 106 -46.75 21.11 11.34
CA GLU A 106 -47.89 21.14 12.25
C GLU A 106 -48.95 20.09 11.88
N GLY A 107 -49.24 19.94 10.58
CA GLY A 107 -50.13 18.88 10.08
C GLY A 107 -49.60 17.48 10.36
N ILE A 108 -48.32 17.23 10.09
CA ILE A 108 -47.64 15.94 10.37
C ILE A 108 -47.71 15.62 11.87
N ARG A 109 -47.48 16.62 12.73
CA ARG A 109 -47.58 16.46 14.18
C ARG A 109 -48.99 16.08 14.64
N LEU A 110 -50.02 16.67 14.03
CA LEU A 110 -51.42 16.35 14.35
C LEU A 110 -51.82 14.96 13.85
N LEU A 111 -51.29 14.52 12.71
CA LEU A 111 -51.57 13.22 12.12
C LEU A 111 -50.75 12.08 12.74
N GLY A 112 -49.61 12.38 13.39
CA GLY A 112 -48.69 11.38 13.93
C GLY A 112 -47.90 10.60 12.87
N GLN A 113 -48.02 10.98 11.59
CA GLN A 113 -47.35 10.34 10.47
C GLN A 113 -47.12 11.36 9.34
N CYS A 114 -46.12 11.11 8.50
CA CYS A 114 -45.82 11.93 7.33
C CYS A 114 -46.04 11.11 6.05
N PRO A 115 -47.06 11.45 5.23
CA PRO A 115 -47.20 10.85 3.90
C PRO A 115 -46.01 11.19 3.00
N ASP A 116 -45.57 10.24 2.18
CA ASP A 116 -44.37 10.39 1.34
C ASP A 116 -44.44 11.56 0.36
N SER A 117 -45.63 11.88 -0.17
CA SER A 117 -45.85 13.04 -1.04
C SER A 117 -45.61 14.37 -0.31
N ILE A 118 -45.98 14.45 0.97
CA ILE A 118 -45.72 15.62 1.81
C ILE A 118 -44.25 15.69 2.18
N ASN A 119 -43.64 14.55 2.50
CA ASN A 119 -42.21 14.46 2.78
C ASN A 119 -41.38 14.98 1.59
N ALA A 120 -41.66 14.48 0.38
CA ALA A 120 -41.04 14.94 -0.86
C ALA A 120 -41.15 16.46 -1.05
N SER A 121 -42.33 17.03 -0.78
CA SER A 121 -42.57 18.49 -0.85
C SER A 121 -41.81 19.31 0.20
N ILE A 122 -41.44 18.73 1.34
CA ILE A 122 -40.66 19.41 2.39
C ILE A 122 -39.18 19.37 2.03
N ILE A 123 -38.64 18.20 1.73
CA ILE A 123 -37.19 18.00 1.56
C ILE A 123 -36.63 18.71 0.31
N CYS A 124 -37.44 18.91 -0.73
CA CYS A 124 -37.02 19.63 -1.94
C CYS A 124 -37.05 21.16 -1.81
N ARG A 125 -37.50 21.70 -0.65
CA ARG A 125 -37.64 23.17 -0.48
C ARG A 125 -36.30 23.88 -0.58
N GLY A 126 -35.22 23.20 -0.20
CA GLY A 126 -33.86 23.72 -0.28
C GLY A 126 -33.46 24.08 -1.71
N GLU A 127 -33.62 23.16 -2.66
CA GLU A 127 -33.30 23.35 -4.08
C GLU A 127 -34.15 24.45 -4.71
N LYS A 128 -35.46 24.46 -4.38
CA LYS A 128 -36.40 25.49 -4.88
C LYS A 128 -35.99 26.90 -4.46
N LEU A 129 -35.63 27.07 -3.18
CA LEU A 129 -35.13 28.35 -2.67
C LEU A 129 -33.81 28.73 -3.33
N ASN A 130 -32.89 27.77 -3.45
CA ASN A 130 -31.56 28.02 -3.98
C ASN A 130 -31.59 28.49 -5.45
N ILE A 131 -32.44 27.89 -6.28
CA ILE A 131 -32.63 28.30 -7.67
C ILE A 131 -33.24 29.69 -7.79
N ALA A 132 -34.22 30.02 -6.94
CA ALA A 132 -34.82 31.35 -6.94
C ALA A 132 -33.77 32.43 -6.59
N ILE A 133 -32.89 32.14 -5.62
CA ILE A 133 -31.80 33.04 -5.23
C ILE A 133 -30.79 33.20 -6.38
N MET A 134 -30.40 32.10 -7.05
CA MET A 134 -29.45 32.16 -8.17
C MET A 134 -30.04 32.92 -9.37
N ASN A 135 -31.31 32.69 -9.68
CA ASN A 135 -32.02 33.40 -10.75
C ASN A 135 -31.98 34.92 -10.52
N GLU A 136 -32.30 35.37 -9.31
CA GLU A 136 -32.27 36.81 -9.00
C GLU A 136 -30.83 37.37 -8.96
N LEU A 137 -29.84 36.57 -8.56
CA LEU A 137 -28.43 36.97 -8.62
C LEU A 137 -27.96 37.17 -10.07
N LEU A 138 -28.25 36.22 -10.97
CA LEU A 138 -27.87 36.32 -12.39
C LEU A 138 -28.59 37.47 -13.11
N LYS A 139 -29.87 37.71 -12.79
CA LYS A 139 -30.60 38.89 -13.28
C LYS A 139 -30.00 40.20 -12.75
N ALA A 140 -29.61 40.25 -11.47
CA ALA A 140 -28.93 41.41 -10.89
C ALA A 140 -27.57 41.70 -11.55
N LYS A 141 -26.97 40.68 -12.17
CA LYS A 141 -25.78 40.76 -13.02
C LYS A 141 -26.07 40.95 -14.52
N LYS A 142 -27.33 41.18 -14.88
CA LYS A 142 -27.83 41.47 -16.25
C LYS A 142 -27.79 40.30 -17.23
N HIS A 143 -27.85 39.07 -16.73
CA HIS A 143 -28.05 37.89 -17.59
C HIS A 143 -29.53 37.61 -17.82
N THR A 144 -29.87 37.10 -19.01
CA THR A 144 -31.18 36.49 -19.26
C THR A 144 -31.16 35.04 -18.80
N VAL A 145 -32.25 34.61 -18.16
CA VAL A 145 -32.30 33.32 -17.46
C VAL A 145 -33.64 32.64 -17.72
N THR A 146 -33.58 31.41 -18.20
CA THR A 146 -34.75 30.51 -18.29
C THR A 146 -34.69 29.48 -17.17
N VAL A 147 -35.73 29.43 -16.34
CA VAL A 147 -35.83 28.46 -15.23
C VAL A 147 -36.73 27.29 -15.65
N ILE A 148 -36.16 26.09 -15.73
CA ILE A 148 -36.90 24.85 -15.97
C ILE A 148 -37.58 24.44 -14.66
N ASN A 149 -38.88 24.13 -14.74
CA ASN A 149 -39.62 23.50 -13.66
C ASN A 149 -39.59 21.96 -13.83
N PRO A 150 -38.84 21.21 -13.01
CA PRO A 150 -38.71 19.77 -13.17
C PRO A 150 -40.02 19.02 -13.00
N VAL A 151 -40.95 19.53 -12.18
CA VAL A 151 -42.25 18.88 -11.96
C VAL A 151 -43.11 18.89 -13.22
N ALA A 152 -42.97 19.93 -14.05
CA ALA A 152 -43.68 19.99 -15.33
C ALA A 152 -42.93 19.26 -16.45
N MET A 153 -41.59 19.39 -16.46
CA MET A 153 -40.76 19.04 -17.62
C MET A 153 -40.12 17.66 -17.53
N LEU A 154 -39.86 17.14 -16.33
CA LEU A 154 -39.28 15.81 -16.14
C LEU A 154 -40.36 14.83 -15.69
N LEU A 155 -40.81 13.94 -16.58
CA LEU A 155 -41.74 12.87 -16.22
C LEU A 155 -40.99 11.73 -15.53
N ALA A 156 -41.41 11.32 -14.35
CA ALA A 156 -40.82 10.22 -13.60
C ALA A 156 -41.84 9.14 -13.20
N HIS A 157 -41.35 7.91 -13.09
CA HIS A 157 -42.10 6.74 -12.63
C HIS A 157 -41.47 6.19 -11.34
N GLY A 158 -42.28 5.70 -10.41
CA GLY A 158 -41.84 5.15 -9.12
C GLY A 158 -42.55 5.80 -7.92
N ASP A 159 -41.94 5.65 -6.75
CA ASP A 159 -42.47 6.17 -5.49
C ASP A 159 -42.09 7.65 -5.28
N TYR A 160 -42.83 8.34 -4.42
CA TYR A 160 -42.61 9.79 -4.16
C TYR A 160 -41.22 10.13 -3.65
N LEU A 161 -40.56 9.21 -2.94
CA LEU A 161 -39.22 9.39 -2.36
C LEU A 161 -38.10 8.83 -3.22
N GLU A 162 -38.42 8.00 -4.21
CA GLU A 162 -37.45 7.42 -5.14
C GLU A 162 -38.10 7.11 -6.49
N SER A 163 -37.95 8.06 -7.43
CA SER A 163 -38.46 7.94 -8.79
C SER A 163 -37.36 7.93 -9.85
N THR A 164 -37.66 7.41 -11.04
CA THR A 164 -36.77 7.35 -12.22
C THR A 164 -37.38 8.12 -13.37
N VAL A 165 -36.59 8.97 -14.03
CA VAL A 165 -37.07 9.86 -15.10
C VAL A 165 -37.17 9.12 -16.43
N ASN A 166 -38.29 9.30 -17.13
CA ASN A 166 -38.45 8.95 -18.53
C ASN A 166 -37.80 10.03 -19.41
N ILE A 167 -36.58 9.77 -19.86
CA ILE A 167 -35.78 10.73 -20.62
C ILE A 167 -36.45 11.08 -21.95
N ALA A 168 -37.02 10.11 -22.67
CA ALA A 168 -37.59 10.36 -23.99
C ALA A 168 -38.77 11.35 -23.95
N GLU A 169 -39.71 11.14 -23.02
CA GLU A 169 -40.84 12.06 -22.82
C GLU A 169 -40.37 13.42 -22.27
N SER A 170 -39.40 13.41 -21.35
CA SER A 170 -38.85 14.65 -20.79
C SER A 170 -38.12 15.49 -21.85
N THR A 171 -37.44 14.85 -22.81
CA THR A 171 -36.85 15.52 -23.97
C THR A 171 -37.92 16.26 -24.77
N HIS A 172 -39.04 15.59 -25.10
CA HIS A 172 -40.13 16.20 -25.85
C HIS A 172 -40.66 17.47 -25.17
N ARG A 173 -40.95 17.38 -23.85
CA ARG A 173 -41.45 18.53 -23.07
C ARG A 173 -40.48 19.70 -23.01
N ILE A 174 -39.19 19.40 -22.89
CA ILE A 174 -38.14 20.43 -22.84
C ILE A 174 -37.97 21.10 -24.21
N ASP A 175 -38.00 20.32 -25.30
CA ASP A 175 -37.91 20.85 -26.67
C ASP A 175 -39.07 21.82 -26.98
N GLU A 176 -40.28 21.52 -26.50
CA GLU A 176 -41.46 22.40 -26.64
C GLU A 176 -41.33 23.75 -25.92
N MET A 177 -40.43 23.89 -24.94
CA MET A 177 -40.20 25.18 -24.26
C MET A 177 -39.53 26.23 -25.15
N HIS A 178 -38.89 25.83 -26.26
CA HIS A 178 -38.16 26.72 -27.17
C HIS A 178 -37.21 27.68 -26.44
N ILE A 179 -36.31 27.11 -25.63
CA ILE A 179 -35.37 27.88 -24.79
C ILE A 179 -34.47 28.79 -25.67
N PRO A 180 -34.41 30.11 -25.41
CA PRO A 180 -33.56 31.02 -26.17
C PRO A 180 -32.07 30.66 -26.07
N SER A 181 -31.32 30.78 -27.16
CA SER A 181 -29.88 30.41 -27.20
C SER A 181 -28.99 31.24 -26.29
N GLU A 182 -29.37 32.49 -26.02
CA GLU A 182 -28.63 33.44 -25.17
C GLU A 182 -28.91 33.24 -23.67
N ASP A 183 -29.97 32.49 -23.32
CA ASP A 183 -30.38 32.32 -21.94
C ASP A 183 -29.48 31.33 -21.21
N ILE A 184 -29.14 31.69 -19.98
CA ILE A 184 -28.61 30.75 -18.99
C ILE A 184 -29.79 29.91 -18.48
N VAL A 185 -29.69 28.60 -18.58
CA VAL A 185 -30.75 27.70 -18.13
C VAL A 185 -30.51 27.34 -16.66
N LEU A 186 -31.51 27.46 -15.80
CA LEU A 186 -31.44 27.04 -14.40
C LEU A 186 -32.47 25.94 -14.12
N MET A 187 -32.09 24.93 -13.36
CA MET A 187 -33.02 23.87 -12.94
C MET A 187 -32.74 23.43 -11.49
N PRO A 188 -33.76 23.34 -10.62
CA PRO A 188 -33.57 22.72 -9.30
C PRO A 188 -33.26 21.23 -9.48
N GLY A 189 -32.25 20.75 -8.77
CA GLY A 189 -31.95 19.32 -8.72
C GLY A 189 -33.01 18.54 -7.93
N PHE A 190 -32.79 17.23 -7.82
CA PHE A 190 -33.47 16.30 -6.92
C PHE A 190 -34.97 16.07 -7.16
N THR A 191 -35.63 16.84 -8.03
CA THR A 191 -37.09 16.83 -8.21
C THR A 191 -37.53 16.45 -9.63
N ALA A 192 -38.72 15.87 -9.75
CA ALA A 192 -39.41 15.58 -11.01
C ALA A 192 -40.94 15.55 -10.78
N GLY A 193 -41.71 15.31 -11.84
CA GLY A 193 -43.17 15.15 -11.78
C GLY A 193 -43.59 13.72 -12.11
N ASN A 194 -44.55 13.17 -11.37
CA ASN A 194 -45.17 11.88 -11.73
C ASN A 194 -46.23 12.05 -12.84
N GLU A 195 -46.85 10.95 -13.25
CA GLU A 195 -47.92 10.93 -14.28
C GLU A 195 -49.14 11.80 -13.93
N LYS A 196 -49.36 12.11 -12.65
CA LYS A 196 -50.44 13.00 -12.17
C LYS A 196 -50.02 14.47 -12.12
N GLY A 197 -48.77 14.79 -12.46
CA GLY A 197 -48.20 16.13 -12.33
C GLY A 197 -47.86 16.51 -10.87
N GLU A 198 -47.76 15.53 -9.97
CA GLU A 198 -47.38 15.75 -8.57
C GLU A 198 -45.86 15.67 -8.40
N LEU A 199 -45.34 16.40 -7.41
CA LEU A 199 -43.91 16.44 -7.11
C LEU A 199 -43.43 15.09 -6.55
N VAL A 200 -42.36 14.57 -7.13
CA VAL A 200 -41.59 13.44 -6.62
C VAL A 200 -40.12 13.82 -6.50
N VAL A 201 -39.38 13.12 -5.65
CA VAL A 201 -37.92 13.24 -5.56
C VAL A 201 -37.22 12.03 -6.15
N LEU A 202 -35.96 12.24 -6.55
CA LEU A 202 -35.20 11.26 -7.32
C LEU A 202 -34.31 10.34 -6.47
N GLY A 203 -34.45 10.39 -5.14
CA GLY A 203 -33.66 9.58 -4.21
C GLY A 203 -32.20 10.06 -4.04
N ARG A 204 -31.31 9.14 -3.61
CA ARG A 204 -29.92 9.47 -3.27
C ARG A 204 -29.15 10.06 -4.46
N ASN A 205 -28.38 11.12 -4.20
CA ASN A 205 -27.66 11.89 -5.22
C ASN A 205 -28.55 12.39 -6.36
N GLY A 206 -29.84 12.63 -6.08
CA GLY A 206 -30.81 12.99 -7.11
C GLY A 206 -30.49 14.28 -7.86
N SER A 207 -29.71 15.22 -7.29
CA SER A 207 -29.24 16.41 -8.02
C SER A 207 -28.21 16.08 -9.11
N ASP A 208 -27.31 15.13 -8.86
CA ASP A 208 -26.38 14.65 -9.91
C ASP A 208 -27.15 13.93 -11.00
N TYR A 209 -28.08 13.06 -10.62
CA TYR A 209 -28.96 12.38 -11.57
C TYR A 209 -29.82 13.38 -12.38
N SER A 210 -30.33 14.45 -11.76
CA SER A 210 -31.06 15.51 -12.45
C SER A 210 -30.23 16.18 -13.54
N ALA A 211 -28.95 16.44 -13.27
CA ALA A 211 -28.05 17.03 -14.24
C ALA A 211 -27.75 16.08 -15.39
N SER A 212 -27.53 14.79 -15.10
CA SER A 212 -27.34 13.77 -16.13
C SER A 212 -28.57 13.59 -17.02
N VAL A 213 -29.77 13.62 -16.43
CA VAL A 213 -31.04 13.59 -17.17
C VAL A 213 -31.20 14.84 -18.02
N LEU A 214 -30.98 16.03 -17.46
CA LEU A 214 -31.08 17.28 -18.22
C LEU A 214 -30.06 17.32 -19.37
N ALA A 215 -28.84 16.85 -19.14
CA ALA A 215 -27.81 16.72 -20.17
C ALA A 215 -28.26 15.79 -21.31
N ALA A 216 -28.88 14.65 -20.97
CA ALA A 216 -29.47 13.76 -21.96
C ALA A 216 -30.62 14.41 -22.73
N CYS A 217 -31.54 15.09 -22.04
CA CYS A 217 -32.67 15.78 -22.66
C CYS A 217 -32.22 16.86 -23.64
N LEU A 218 -31.24 17.67 -23.25
CA LEU A 218 -30.72 18.78 -24.05
C LEU A 218 -29.64 18.34 -25.07
N ARG A 219 -29.30 17.05 -25.12
CA ARG A 219 -28.17 16.51 -25.93
C ARG A 219 -26.88 17.31 -25.71
N ALA A 220 -26.57 17.58 -24.45
CA ALA A 220 -25.42 18.40 -24.08
C ALA A 220 -24.10 17.79 -24.53
N ASN A 221 -23.13 18.64 -24.85
CA ASN A 221 -21.78 18.24 -25.25
C ASN A 221 -20.97 17.68 -24.08
N CYS A 222 -21.28 18.12 -22.86
CA CYS A 222 -20.62 17.69 -21.63
C CYS A 222 -21.53 17.95 -20.42
N CYS A 223 -21.47 17.05 -19.44
CA CYS A 223 -22.06 17.21 -18.12
C CYS A 223 -20.95 17.41 -17.08
N GLU A 224 -20.77 18.62 -16.55
CA GLU A 224 -19.78 18.92 -15.53
C GLU A 224 -20.39 18.77 -14.13
N ILE A 225 -19.79 17.95 -13.27
CA ILE A 225 -20.16 17.81 -11.87
C ILE A 225 -19.15 18.55 -11.01
N TRP A 226 -19.59 19.65 -10.42
CA TRP A 226 -18.78 20.53 -9.59
C TRP A 226 -18.96 20.19 -8.10
N THR A 227 -17.85 19.81 -7.48
CA THR A 227 -17.76 19.33 -6.09
C THR A 227 -16.63 20.04 -5.32
N ASP A 228 -16.17 19.46 -4.21
CA ASP A 228 -15.12 19.96 -3.32
C ASP A 228 -13.75 19.25 -3.48
N VAL A 229 -13.61 18.39 -4.50
CA VAL A 229 -12.39 17.67 -4.86
C VAL A 229 -12.02 17.90 -6.33
N ASP A 230 -10.73 17.84 -6.66
CA ASP A 230 -10.19 18.12 -8.01
C ASP A 230 -10.54 17.07 -9.07
N GLY A 231 -11.21 15.99 -8.68
CA GLY A 231 -11.67 14.92 -9.56
C GLY A 231 -11.76 13.59 -8.82
N VAL A 232 -11.65 12.49 -9.56
CA VAL A 232 -11.59 11.13 -9.02
C VAL A 232 -10.13 10.74 -8.82
N TYR A 233 -9.81 10.19 -7.67
CA TYR A 233 -8.46 9.72 -7.32
C TYR A 233 -8.37 8.20 -7.40
N THR A 234 -7.15 7.69 -7.54
CA THR A 234 -6.82 6.26 -7.51
C THR A 234 -7.22 5.54 -6.21
N CYS A 235 -7.39 6.26 -5.11
CA CYS A 235 -8.05 5.83 -3.88
C CYS A 235 -8.38 7.09 -3.05
N ASP A 236 -9.01 6.94 -1.88
CA ASP A 236 -9.30 8.10 -1.02
C ASP A 236 -7.99 8.78 -0.55
N PRO A 237 -7.71 10.04 -0.96
CA PRO A 237 -6.47 10.74 -0.61
C PRO A 237 -6.32 11.00 0.89
N ARG A 238 -7.41 10.91 1.66
CA ARG A 238 -7.39 11.02 3.13
C ARG A 238 -6.80 9.77 3.79
N ILE A 239 -6.88 8.63 3.10
CA ILE A 239 -6.40 7.33 3.57
C ILE A 239 -4.99 7.05 3.03
N VAL A 240 -4.73 7.41 1.77
CA VAL A 240 -3.46 7.21 1.07
C VAL A 240 -2.97 8.55 0.52
N PRO A 241 -1.95 9.18 1.15
CA PRO A 241 -1.46 10.49 0.70
C PRO A 241 -0.93 10.50 -0.75
N ASP A 242 -0.38 9.39 -1.22
CA ASP A 242 0.17 9.23 -2.57
C ASP A 242 -0.91 8.95 -3.64
N ALA A 243 -2.19 9.13 -3.30
CA ALA A 243 -3.30 8.96 -4.24
C ALA A 243 -3.14 9.94 -5.41
N LYS A 244 -3.08 9.39 -6.62
CA LYS A 244 -2.96 10.15 -7.88
C LYS A 244 -4.33 10.56 -8.40
N LEU A 245 -4.45 11.80 -8.89
CA LEU A 245 -5.63 12.29 -9.61
C LEU A 245 -5.72 11.58 -10.97
N LEU A 246 -6.88 10.99 -11.26
CA LEU A 246 -7.16 10.38 -12.55
C LEU A 246 -7.48 11.46 -13.56
N LYS A 247 -6.81 11.42 -14.71
CA LYS A 247 -7.14 12.30 -15.83
C LYS A 247 -8.45 11.88 -16.49
N THR A 248 -8.62 10.57 -16.66
CA THR A 248 -9.70 10.00 -17.48
C THR A 248 -10.13 8.62 -16.98
N MET A 249 -11.37 8.24 -17.29
CA MET A 249 -11.94 6.92 -16.97
C MET A 249 -13.11 6.57 -17.90
N SER A 250 -13.41 5.28 -18.04
CA SER A 250 -14.60 4.82 -18.77
C SER A 250 -15.87 4.90 -17.92
N TYR A 251 -17.04 4.88 -18.56
CA TYR A 251 -18.32 4.87 -17.84
C TYR A 251 -18.46 3.62 -16.96
N GLN A 252 -17.99 2.47 -17.45
CA GLN A 252 -18.04 1.21 -16.72
C GLN A 252 -17.12 1.26 -15.50
N GLU A 253 -15.89 1.77 -15.64
CA GLU A 253 -14.97 1.97 -14.50
C GLU A 253 -15.57 2.90 -13.44
N ALA A 254 -16.21 3.99 -13.87
CA ALA A 254 -16.89 4.93 -12.98
C ALA A 254 -18.04 4.27 -12.22
N MET A 255 -18.82 3.43 -12.91
CA MET A 255 -19.96 2.74 -12.32
C MET A 255 -19.51 1.73 -11.26
N GLU A 256 -18.49 0.91 -11.57
CA GLU A 256 -17.88 -0.05 -10.65
C GLU A 256 -17.27 0.64 -9.42
N LEU A 257 -16.48 1.71 -9.62
CA LEU A 257 -15.90 2.49 -8.50
C LEU A 257 -17.00 3.08 -7.59
N SER A 258 -18.06 3.63 -8.19
CA SER A 258 -19.17 4.21 -7.43
C SER A 258 -19.92 3.17 -6.61
N TYR A 259 -20.11 1.96 -7.15
CA TYR A 259 -20.78 0.87 -6.47
C TYR A 259 -19.98 0.37 -5.25
N PHE A 260 -18.65 0.26 -5.39
CA PHE A 260 -17.76 -0.23 -4.32
C PHE A 260 -17.21 0.85 -3.38
N GLY A 261 -17.83 2.03 -3.32
CA GLY A 261 -17.60 3.00 -2.23
C GLY A 261 -16.97 4.33 -2.62
N ALA A 262 -16.73 4.60 -3.91
CA ALA A 262 -16.32 5.94 -4.35
C ALA A 262 -17.49 6.94 -4.24
N LYS A 263 -17.58 7.63 -3.10
CA LYS A 263 -18.68 8.57 -2.77
C LYS A 263 -18.86 9.75 -3.73
N VAL A 264 -17.86 10.05 -4.56
CA VAL A 264 -17.89 11.19 -5.51
C VAL A 264 -18.88 10.93 -6.66
N LEU A 265 -19.19 9.67 -6.95
CA LEU A 265 -20.04 9.27 -8.07
C LEU A 265 -21.18 8.39 -7.58
N HIS A 266 -22.29 8.39 -8.32
CA HIS A 266 -23.41 7.50 -8.07
C HIS A 266 -23.80 6.78 -9.36
N PRO A 267 -24.09 5.47 -9.34
CA PRO A 267 -24.43 4.71 -10.55
C PRO A 267 -25.60 5.33 -11.34
N ARG A 268 -26.63 5.82 -10.63
CA ARG A 268 -27.80 6.45 -11.26
C ARG A 268 -27.44 7.70 -12.07
N THR A 269 -26.41 8.44 -11.67
CA THR A 269 -25.90 9.61 -12.40
C THR A 269 -25.18 9.22 -13.69
N ILE A 270 -24.46 8.10 -13.68
CA ILE A 270 -23.64 7.66 -14.82
C ILE A 270 -24.50 7.04 -15.93
N LEU A 271 -25.60 6.38 -15.56
CA LEU A 271 -26.45 5.66 -16.51
C LEU A 271 -26.98 6.52 -17.67
N PRO A 272 -27.63 7.69 -17.45
CA PRO A 272 -28.11 8.53 -18.56
C PRO A 272 -26.99 9.01 -19.48
N ILE A 273 -25.92 9.55 -18.92
CA ILE A 273 -24.81 10.08 -19.72
C ILE A 273 -24.09 8.96 -20.49
N ALA A 274 -24.01 7.75 -19.95
CA ALA A 274 -23.46 6.60 -20.65
C ALA A 274 -24.38 6.13 -21.78
N GLN A 275 -25.70 6.07 -21.57
CA GLN A 275 -26.68 5.70 -22.59
C GLN A 275 -26.61 6.63 -23.80
N PHE A 276 -26.48 7.93 -23.57
CA PHE A 276 -26.43 8.97 -24.61
C PHE A 276 -25.00 9.35 -25.03
N GLN A 277 -23.98 8.65 -24.51
CA GLN A 277 -22.56 8.89 -24.82
C GLN A 277 -22.10 10.34 -24.56
N ILE A 278 -22.65 10.97 -23.53
CA ILE A 278 -22.33 12.34 -23.11
C ILE A 278 -21.14 12.29 -22.14
N PRO A 279 -20.00 12.91 -22.44
CA PRO A 279 -18.87 12.97 -21.52
C PRO A 279 -19.25 13.68 -20.21
N CYS A 280 -18.69 13.21 -19.10
CA CYS A 280 -18.88 13.86 -17.81
C CYS A 280 -17.54 14.27 -17.20
N LEU A 281 -17.45 15.51 -16.73
CA LEU A 281 -16.22 16.07 -16.16
C LEU A 281 -16.42 16.39 -14.68
N ILE A 282 -15.62 15.77 -13.81
CA ILE A 282 -15.65 16.04 -12.37
C ILE A 282 -14.66 17.16 -12.05
N LYS A 283 -15.13 18.24 -11.42
CA LYS A 283 -14.33 19.45 -11.14
C LYS A 283 -14.48 19.96 -9.70
N ASN A 284 -13.52 20.76 -9.25
CA ASN A 284 -13.55 21.40 -7.94
C ASN A 284 -13.98 22.87 -8.03
N THR A 285 -15.01 23.24 -7.27
CA THR A 285 -15.43 24.64 -7.14
C THR A 285 -14.41 25.55 -6.47
N ASN A 286 -13.53 25.01 -5.62
CA ASN A 286 -12.47 25.77 -4.96
C ASN A 286 -11.18 25.88 -5.80
N ASN A 287 -11.06 25.04 -6.84
CA ASN A 287 -9.92 25.04 -7.75
C ASN A 287 -10.40 24.85 -9.21
N PRO A 288 -11.06 25.87 -9.81
CA PRO A 288 -11.70 25.72 -11.12
C PRO A 288 -10.74 25.45 -12.28
N ASP A 289 -9.46 25.82 -12.10
CA ASP A 289 -8.37 25.63 -13.07
C ASP A 289 -7.79 24.21 -13.05
N ALA A 290 -8.12 23.40 -12.04
CA ALA A 290 -7.74 21.99 -12.03
C ALA A 290 -8.30 21.26 -13.26
N PRO A 291 -7.54 20.32 -13.85
CA PRO A 291 -7.95 19.64 -15.07
C PRO A 291 -9.20 18.76 -14.89
N GLY A 292 -9.48 18.29 -13.67
CA GLY A 292 -10.60 17.41 -13.40
C GLY A 292 -10.33 15.95 -13.78
N THR A 293 -11.40 15.15 -13.75
CA THR A 293 -11.43 13.79 -14.30
C THR A 293 -12.53 13.68 -15.34
N LEU A 294 -12.19 13.28 -16.57
CA LEU A 294 -13.13 13.08 -17.67
C LEU A 294 -13.60 11.62 -17.76
N ILE A 295 -14.91 11.41 -17.70
CA ILE A 295 -15.59 10.12 -17.85
C ILE A 295 -16.18 10.03 -19.26
N GLY A 296 -15.78 9.01 -20.04
CA GLY A 296 -16.23 8.86 -21.44
C GLY A 296 -15.90 7.51 -22.08
N ALA A 297 -16.56 7.15 -23.20
CA ALA A 297 -16.47 5.82 -23.81
C ALA A 297 -15.16 5.52 -24.58
N ASN A 298 -14.46 6.54 -25.06
CA ASN A 298 -13.28 6.37 -25.94
C ASN A 298 -11.95 6.66 -25.25
N VAL A 299 -11.89 6.57 -23.92
CA VAL A 299 -10.71 7.00 -23.17
C VAL A 299 -9.98 5.82 -22.54
N ILE A 300 -9.24 5.09 -23.37
CA ILE A 300 -8.33 4.04 -22.90
C ILE A 300 -7.00 4.71 -22.57
N ASP A 301 -6.82 5.09 -21.31
CA ASP A 301 -5.49 5.40 -20.81
C ASP A 301 -4.75 4.09 -20.51
N SER A 302 -3.88 3.69 -21.44
CA SER A 302 -3.04 2.50 -21.35
C SER A 302 -1.93 2.60 -20.31
N THR A 303 -1.68 3.79 -19.75
CA THR A 303 -0.63 4.00 -18.76
C THR A 303 -1.06 3.60 -17.34
N THR A 304 -2.37 3.59 -17.06
CA THR A 304 -2.93 3.18 -15.76
C THR A 304 -4.01 2.09 -15.96
N PRO A 305 -3.63 0.81 -16.01
CA PRO A 305 -4.57 -0.27 -16.27
C PRO A 305 -5.57 -0.52 -15.14
N VAL A 306 -5.16 -0.21 -13.90
CA VAL A 306 -6.05 -0.10 -12.76
C VAL A 306 -6.38 1.40 -12.60
N LYS A 307 -7.64 1.75 -12.39
CA LYS A 307 -8.06 3.14 -12.16
C LYS A 307 -8.22 3.47 -10.70
N GLY A 308 -8.76 2.56 -9.91
CA GLY A 308 -8.91 2.86 -8.51
C GLY A 308 -9.05 1.66 -7.60
N ILE A 309 -8.81 1.92 -6.32
CA ILE A 309 -8.99 0.99 -5.22
C ILE A 309 -9.96 1.67 -4.26
N THR A 310 -11.01 0.95 -3.91
CA THR A 310 -12.07 1.42 -3.03
C THR A 310 -12.23 0.44 -1.88
N ASN A 311 -12.81 0.91 -0.79
CA ASN A 311 -13.17 0.05 0.33
C ASN A 311 -14.55 0.40 0.90
N LEU A 312 -15.28 -0.64 1.28
CA LEU A 312 -16.53 -0.57 2.02
C LEU A 312 -16.31 -1.18 3.40
N ASN A 313 -16.40 -0.35 4.43
CA ASN A 313 -16.20 -0.75 5.83
C ASN A 313 -17.53 -1.15 6.49
N ASN A 314 -17.45 -1.78 7.67
CA ASN A 314 -18.59 -2.15 8.49
C ASN A 314 -19.60 -3.04 7.75
N MET A 315 -19.09 -4.13 7.17
CA MET A 315 -19.88 -5.17 6.53
C MET A 315 -19.94 -6.41 7.42
N ALA A 316 -21.01 -7.17 7.27
CA ALA A 316 -21.13 -8.52 7.80
C ALA A 316 -21.31 -9.49 6.63
N MET A 317 -20.69 -10.67 6.73
CA MET A 317 -20.89 -11.76 5.78
C MET A 317 -21.82 -12.80 6.40
N ILE A 318 -22.83 -13.18 5.64
CA ILE A 318 -23.76 -14.25 5.98
C ILE A 318 -23.45 -15.43 5.06
N ASN A 319 -23.35 -16.62 5.62
CA ASN A 319 -23.12 -17.86 4.90
C ASN A 319 -24.28 -18.83 5.14
N VAL A 320 -24.94 -19.22 4.06
CA VAL A 320 -26.02 -20.21 4.06
C VAL A 320 -25.48 -21.47 3.40
N SER A 321 -25.30 -22.53 4.17
CA SER A 321 -24.74 -23.82 3.75
C SER A 321 -25.65 -24.99 4.10
N GLY A 322 -25.49 -26.10 3.39
CA GLY A 322 -26.08 -27.38 3.78
C GLY A 322 -26.45 -28.30 2.60
N PRO A 323 -26.71 -29.59 2.89
CA PRO A 323 -27.01 -30.59 1.86
C PRO A 323 -28.30 -30.30 1.09
N GLY A 324 -29.24 -29.55 1.67
CA GLY A 324 -30.48 -29.10 1.03
C GLY A 324 -30.24 -28.15 -0.15
N LEU A 325 -29.07 -27.51 -0.25
CA LEU A 325 -28.69 -26.69 -1.41
C LEU A 325 -28.27 -27.53 -2.63
N LYS A 326 -28.07 -28.85 -2.45
CA LYS A 326 -27.73 -29.78 -3.54
C LYS A 326 -28.95 -30.12 -4.38
N GLY A 327 -29.00 -29.60 -5.60
CA GLY A 327 -29.98 -30.04 -6.62
C GLY A 327 -31.41 -29.55 -6.42
N MET A 328 -31.71 -28.80 -5.35
CA MET A 328 -32.99 -28.11 -5.19
C MET A 328 -32.96 -26.77 -5.94
N VAL A 329 -33.70 -26.72 -7.05
CA VAL A 329 -33.92 -25.50 -7.82
C VAL A 329 -34.62 -24.47 -6.92
N GLY A 330 -34.07 -23.26 -6.83
CA GLY A 330 -34.75 -22.12 -6.21
C GLY A 330 -34.28 -21.71 -4.81
N MET A 331 -33.35 -22.43 -4.17
CA MET A 331 -32.86 -22.02 -2.84
C MET A 331 -32.13 -20.67 -2.85
N SER A 332 -31.28 -20.42 -3.85
CA SER A 332 -30.67 -19.09 -4.04
C SER A 332 -31.72 -18.00 -4.25
N ALA A 333 -32.80 -18.31 -4.99
CA ALA A 333 -33.90 -17.39 -5.20
C ALA A 333 -34.63 -17.05 -3.88
N ARG A 334 -34.81 -18.04 -2.99
CA ARG A 334 -35.40 -17.82 -1.66
C ARG A 334 -34.53 -16.94 -0.78
N VAL A 335 -33.21 -17.16 -0.75
CA VAL A 335 -32.25 -16.29 -0.03
C VAL A 335 -32.43 -14.83 -0.48
N PHE A 336 -32.37 -14.56 -1.78
CA PHE A 336 -32.47 -13.18 -2.28
C PHE A 336 -33.89 -12.60 -2.20
N SER A 337 -34.92 -13.44 -2.24
CA SER A 337 -36.31 -13.00 -2.04
C SER A 337 -36.53 -12.57 -0.59
N ALA A 338 -36.03 -13.33 0.38
CA ALA A 338 -36.09 -12.97 1.80
C ALA A 338 -35.38 -11.63 2.06
N MET A 339 -34.19 -11.43 1.50
CA MET A 339 -33.48 -10.14 1.58
C MET A 339 -34.28 -9.00 0.93
N SER A 340 -34.85 -9.24 -0.25
CA SER A 340 -35.66 -8.23 -0.96
C SER A 340 -36.92 -7.86 -0.17
N TYR A 341 -37.65 -8.82 0.41
CA TYR A 341 -38.84 -8.55 1.22
C TYR A 341 -38.50 -7.82 2.52
N ALA A 342 -37.32 -8.10 3.09
CA ALA A 342 -36.80 -7.37 4.23
C ALA A 342 -36.27 -5.97 3.86
N GLY A 343 -36.18 -5.62 2.58
CA GLY A 343 -35.63 -4.35 2.10
C GLY A 343 -34.12 -4.21 2.30
N ILE A 344 -33.39 -5.33 2.29
CA ILE A 344 -31.95 -5.41 2.58
C ILE A 344 -31.16 -5.52 1.27
N SER A 345 -30.17 -4.64 1.11
CA SER A 345 -29.36 -4.59 -0.10
C SER A 345 -28.11 -5.46 0.05
N VAL A 346 -28.02 -6.51 -0.77
CA VAL A 346 -26.85 -7.39 -0.81
C VAL A 346 -25.75 -6.76 -1.67
N VAL A 347 -24.55 -6.61 -1.13
CA VAL A 347 -23.45 -5.86 -1.76
C VAL A 347 -22.55 -6.76 -2.63
N LEU A 348 -22.17 -7.92 -2.09
CA LEU A 348 -21.21 -8.85 -2.70
C LEU A 348 -21.72 -10.27 -2.46
N ILE A 349 -21.63 -11.12 -3.49
CA ILE A 349 -22.10 -12.51 -3.45
C ILE A 349 -20.95 -13.42 -3.89
N THR A 350 -20.74 -14.51 -3.16
CA THR A 350 -19.85 -15.62 -3.52
C THR A 350 -20.64 -16.93 -3.36
N GLN A 351 -20.35 -17.91 -4.20
CA GLN A 351 -21.04 -19.19 -4.16
C GLN A 351 -20.01 -20.31 -4.33
N SER A 352 -19.97 -21.22 -3.37
CA SER A 352 -19.11 -22.40 -3.40
C SER A 352 -19.90 -23.58 -3.94
N SER A 353 -19.47 -24.12 -5.08
CA SER A 353 -20.12 -25.27 -5.71
C SER A 353 -19.81 -26.60 -5.01
N SER A 354 -18.67 -26.70 -4.32
CA SER A 354 -18.24 -27.91 -3.62
C SER A 354 -18.86 -28.07 -2.23
N GLU A 355 -19.09 -26.96 -1.53
CA GLU A 355 -19.62 -26.94 -0.16
C GLU A 355 -21.12 -26.67 -0.09
N TYR A 356 -21.75 -26.47 -1.25
CA TYR A 356 -23.16 -26.09 -1.36
C TYR A 356 -23.49 -24.89 -0.47
N SER A 357 -22.74 -23.80 -0.64
CA SER A 357 -22.91 -22.60 0.17
C SER A 357 -23.06 -21.35 -0.68
N ILE A 358 -23.85 -20.41 -0.16
CA ILE A 358 -24.01 -19.06 -0.69
C ILE A 358 -23.59 -18.11 0.42
N SER A 359 -22.54 -17.33 0.15
CA SER A 359 -22.05 -16.32 1.08
C SER A 359 -22.28 -14.95 0.48
N PHE A 360 -22.73 -14.00 1.29
CA PHE A 360 -22.95 -12.64 0.82
C PHE A 360 -22.76 -11.60 1.90
N CYS A 361 -22.41 -10.38 1.49
CA CYS A 361 -22.18 -9.27 2.38
C CYS A 361 -23.38 -8.33 2.45
N VAL A 362 -23.74 -7.93 3.67
CA VAL A 362 -24.72 -6.90 3.98
C VAL A 362 -24.09 -5.82 4.89
N PRO A 363 -24.63 -4.59 4.93
CA PRO A 363 -24.22 -3.61 5.92
C PRO A 363 -24.36 -4.17 7.34
N GLN A 364 -23.36 -3.94 8.21
CA GLN A 364 -23.38 -4.42 9.60
C GLN A 364 -24.62 -3.94 10.36
N THR A 365 -25.16 -2.77 10.02
CA THR A 365 -26.39 -2.21 10.61
C THR A 365 -27.66 -2.98 10.24
N GLU A 366 -27.63 -3.77 9.17
CA GLU A 366 -28.76 -4.56 8.66
C GLU A 366 -28.66 -6.04 9.05
N LEU A 367 -27.53 -6.47 9.62
CA LEU A 367 -27.22 -7.86 9.94
C LEU A 367 -28.35 -8.57 10.70
N TYR A 368 -28.81 -8.00 11.81
CA TYR A 368 -29.84 -8.63 12.64
C TYR A 368 -31.14 -8.89 11.86
N ARG A 369 -31.58 -7.91 11.06
CA ARG A 369 -32.78 -8.04 10.21
C ARG A 369 -32.58 -9.07 9.10
N ALA A 370 -31.36 -9.17 8.56
CA ALA A 370 -31.03 -10.17 7.54
C ALA A 370 -31.06 -11.59 8.12
N GLU A 371 -30.44 -11.78 9.29
CA GLU A 371 -30.41 -13.07 9.98
C GLU A 371 -31.81 -13.53 10.37
N GLU A 372 -32.64 -12.63 10.91
CA GLU A 372 -34.05 -12.90 11.23
C GLU A 372 -34.84 -13.32 9.98
N ALA A 373 -34.76 -12.53 8.90
CA ALA A 373 -35.48 -12.82 7.65
C ALA A 373 -35.10 -14.18 7.04
N LEU A 374 -33.83 -14.57 7.12
CA LEU A 374 -33.37 -15.88 6.62
C LEU A 374 -33.79 -17.01 7.56
N SER A 375 -33.72 -16.80 8.86
CA SER A 375 -34.13 -17.78 9.87
C SER A 375 -35.62 -18.11 9.74
N ASP A 376 -36.44 -17.10 9.47
CA ASP A 376 -37.88 -17.26 9.23
C ASP A 376 -38.14 -17.97 7.88
N GLU A 377 -37.49 -17.53 6.80
CA GLU A 377 -37.66 -18.13 5.46
C GLU A 377 -37.24 -19.62 5.43
N PHE A 378 -36.19 -19.99 6.16
CA PHE A 378 -35.61 -21.34 6.16
C PHE A 378 -35.87 -22.13 7.45
N TYR A 379 -36.87 -21.74 8.25
CA TYR A 379 -37.14 -22.37 9.55
C TYR A 379 -37.28 -23.89 9.48
N LEU A 380 -38.00 -24.40 8.46
CA LEU A 380 -38.22 -25.84 8.30
C LEU A 380 -36.92 -26.57 7.89
N GLU A 381 -36.16 -26.01 6.95
CA GLU A 381 -34.91 -26.60 6.48
C GLU A 381 -33.83 -26.62 7.57
N LEU A 382 -33.75 -25.57 8.40
CA LEU A 382 -32.86 -25.51 9.55
C LEU A 382 -33.26 -26.55 10.60
N LYS A 383 -34.56 -26.70 10.86
CA LYS A 383 -35.09 -27.67 11.83
C LYS A 383 -34.89 -29.12 11.40
N ASP A 384 -35.07 -29.41 10.11
CA ASP A 384 -34.93 -30.75 9.55
C ASP A 384 -33.47 -31.12 9.21
N GLY A 385 -32.52 -30.22 9.48
CA GLY A 385 -31.09 -30.42 9.22
C GLY A 385 -30.72 -30.46 7.74
N LEU A 386 -31.58 -29.89 6.88
CA LEU A 386 -31.31 -29.70 5.45
C LEU A 386 -30.37 -28.51 5.21
N LEU A 387 -30.40 -27.52 6.10
CA LEU A 387 -29.43 -26.43 6.16
C LEU A 387 -28.67 -26.48 7.49
N GLU A 388 -27.41 -26.06 7.45
CA GLU A 388 -26.62 -25.78 8.64
C GLU A 388 -27.08 -24.45 9.27
N PRO A 389 -26.78 -24.22 10.56
CA PRO A 389 -27.02 -22.92 11.17
C PRO A 389 -26.39 -21.80 10.34
N ILE A 390 -27.14 -20.72 10.15
CA ILE A 390 -26.67 -19.55 9.40
C ILE A 390 -25.41 -19.02 10.07
N GLU A 391 -24.29 -19.04 9.34
CA GLU A 391 -23.01 -18.57 9.86
C GLU A 391 -22.85 -17.09 9.54
N VAL A 392 -22.40 -16.34 10.54
CA VAL A 392 -22.21 -14.89 10.45
C VAL A 392 -20.77 -14.53 10.81
N ILE A 393 -20.14 -13.73 9.96
CA ILE A 393 -18.83 -13.15 10.21
C ILE A 393 -18.99 -11.62 10.21
N GLU A 394 -18.79 -11.02 11.37
CA GLU A 394 -18.95 -9.58 11.60
C GLU A 394 -17.65 -8.79 11.40
N LYS A 395 -17.76 -7.45 11.38
CA LYS A 395 -16.62 -6.52 11.35
C LYS A 395 -15.69 -6.76 10.17
N LEU A 396 -16.28 -6.94 8.99
CA LEU A 396 -15.56 -7.10 7.74
C LEU A 396 -15.53 -5.80 6.95
N ALA A 397 -14.62 -5.76 5.99
CA ALA A 397 -14.57 -4.75 4.95
C ALA A 397 -14.32 -5.39 3.59
N ILE A 398 -14.83 -4.75 2.55
CA ILE A 398 -14.62 -5.15 1.16
C ILE A 398 -13.57 -4.20 0.57
N ILE A 399 -12.51 -4.73 -0.03
CA ILE A 399 -11.54 -3.97 -0.82
C ILE A 399 -11.73 -4.35 -2.28
N SER A 400 -11.95 -3.35 -3.14
CA SER A 400 -12.23 -3.57 -4.56
C SER A 400 -11.23 -2.82 -5.43
N VAL A 401 -10.57 -3.56 -6.32
CA VAL A 401 -9.67 -3.02 -7.34
C VAL A 401 -10.43 -2.94 -8.66
N VAL A 402 -10.48 -1.76 -9.28
CA VAL A 402 -11.28 -1.48 -10.47
C VAL A 402 -10.42 -0.92 -11.60
N GLY A 403 -10.59 -1.47 -12.80
CA GLY A 403 -10.03 -0.93 -14.04
C GLY A 403 -10.27 -1.86 -15.23
N ASP A 404 -10.40 -1.30 -16.44
CA ASP A 404 -10.55 -2.07 -17.68
C ASP A 404 -9.32 -2.97 -17.96
N GLY A 405 -8.16 -2.62 -17.40
CA GLY A 405 -6.95 -3.43 -17.44
C GLY A 405 -7.06 -4.74 -16.67
N MET A 406 -7.95 -4.87 -15.70
CA MET A 406 -8.16 -6.12 -14.94
C MET A 406 -8.61 -7.27 -15.84
N ARG A 407 -9.36 -6.97 -16.91
CA ARG A 407 -9.80 -7.92 -17.93
C ARG A 407 -8.72 -8.24 -18.95
N THR A 408 -7.87 -7.28 -19.30
CA THR A 408 -6.99 -7.38 -20.47
C THR A 408 -5.54 -7.75 -20.12
N LEU A 409 -5.07 -7.39 -18.92
CA LEU A 409 -3.69 -7.62 -18.48
C LEU A 409 -3.59 -8.76 -17.47
N ARG A 410 -2.85 -9.81 -17.84
CA ARG A 410 -2.57 -10.95 -16.97
C ARG A 410 -1.62 -10.55 -15.85
N GLY A 411 -1.91 -11.00 -14.62
CA GLY A 411 -1.03 -10.83 -13.46
C GLY A 411 -1.40 -9.66 -12.53
N LEU A 412 -2.33 -8.78 -12.89
CA LEU A 412 -2.78 -7.70 -12.00
C LEU A 412 -3.48 -8.24 -10.74
N SER A 413 -4.34 -9.25 -10.91
CA SER A 413 -4.97 -9.96 -9.80
C SER A 413 -3.91 -10.60 -8.88
N ALA A 414 -2.91 -11.25 -9.46
CA ALA A 414 -1.80 -11.83 -8.70
C ALA A 414 -1.01 -10.77 -7.91
N ASN A 415 -0.78 -9.59 -8.49
CA ASN A 415 -0.15 -8.47 -7.79
C ASN A 415 -0.99 -8.00 -6.62
N PHE A 416 -2.31 -7.86 -6.80
CA PHE A 416 -3.23 -7.49 -5.72
C PHE A 416 -3.20 -8.50 -4.56
N PHE A 417 -3.35 -9.80 -4.87
CA PHE A 417 -3.27 -10.85 -3.84
C PHE A 417 -1.88 -10.93 -3.18
N THR A 418 -0.81 -10.72 -3.95
CA THR A 418 0.56 -10.69 -3.42
C THR A 418 0.76 -9.51 -2.48
N ALA A 419 0.18 -8.34 -2.77
CA ALA A 419 0.25 -7.18 -1.90
C ALA A 419 -0.39 -7.46 -0.53
N LEU A 420 -1.59 -8.05 -0.53
CA LEU A 420 -2.28 -8.44 0.70
C LEU A 420 -1.51 -9.52 1.46
N ALA A 421 -0.99 -10.53 0.77
CA ALA A 421 -0.21 -11.60 1.38
C ALA A 421 1.11 -11.11 2.01
N ARG A 422 1.82 -10.19 1.35
CA ARG A 422 3.05 -9.56 1.90
C ARG A 422 2.78 -8.77 3.17
N ALA A 423 1.58 -8.23 3.28
CA ALA A 423 1.12 -7.51 4.44
C ALA A 423 0.49 -8.41 5.52
N ASN A 424 0.55 -9.74 5.33
CA ASN A 424 -0.04 -10.72 6.23
C ASN A 424 -1.56 -10.50 6.46
N ILE A 425 -2.27 -10.03 5.43
CA ILE A 425 -3.73 -9.89 5.46
C ILE A 425 -4.36 -11.21 5.03
N ASN A 426 -5.19 -11.77 5.90
CA ASN A 426 -6.03 -12.91 5.55
C ASN A 426 -7.22 -12.47 4.70
N ILE A 427 -7.52 -13.24 3.65
CA ILE A 427 -8.67 -13.00 2.77
C ILE A 427 -9.78 -13.97 3.17
N VAL A 428 -10.92 -13.43 3.56
CA VAL A 428 -12.11 -14.21 3.98
C VAL A 428 -12.86 -14.71 2.75
N ALA A 429 -13.08 -13.84 1.76
CA ALA A 429 -13.75 -14.21 0.52
C ALA A 429 -13.23 -13.39 -0.67
N ILE A 430 -13.48 -13.91 -1.88
CA ILE A 430 -13.11 -13.28 -3.14
C ILE A 430 -14.34 -13.26 -4.03
N ALA A 431 -14.59 -12.13 -4.69
CA ALA A 431 -15.58 -12.01 -5.74
C ALA A 431 -14.97 -11.33 -6.97
N GLN A 432 -15.21 -11.92 -8.14
CA GLN A 432 -14.89 -11.34 -9.43
C GLN A 432 -16.12 -11.46 -10.32
N GLY A 433 -16.58 -10.33 -10.84
CA GLY A 433 -17.73 -10.29 -11.75
C GLY A 433 -17.38 -10.82 -13.14
N SER A 434 -18.42 -11.16 -13.91
CA SER A 434 -18.29 -11.59 -15.32
C SER A 434 -17.74 -10.51 -16.25
N SER A 435 -17.77 -9.25 -15.82
CA SER A 435 -17.14 -8.14 -16.53
C SER A 435 -15.61 -8.16 -16.41
N GLU A 436 -15.07 -8.87 -15.42
CA GLU A 436 -13.65 -8.93 -15.02
C GLU A 436 -12.98 -7.56 -14.79
N ARG A 437 -13.77 -6.48 -14.69
CA ARG A 437 -13.27 -5.10 -14.46
C ARG A 437 -12.98 -4.80 -13.01
N SER A 438 -13.56 -5.59 -12.11
CA SER A 438 -13.39 -5.46 -10.67
C SER A 438 -13.07 -6.81 -10.04
N ILE A 439 -12.13 -6.79 -9.11
CA ILE A 439 -11.88 -7.89 -8.18
C ILE A 439 -12.05 -7.33 -6.78
N SER A 440 -12.89 -7.98 -6.00
CA SER A 440 -13.19 -7.62 -4.62
C SER A 440 -12.75 -8.73 -3.68
N VAL A 441 -12.16 -8.34 -2.55
CA VAL A 441 -11.82 -9.25 -1.47
C VAL A 441 -12.48 -8.78 -0.19
N VAL A 442 -12.85 -9.73 0.65
CA VAL A 442 -13.38 -9.47 1.99
C VAL A 442 -12.28 -9.74 3.00
N VAL A 443 -12.02 -8.77 3.88
CA VAL A 443 -10.96 -8.80 4.90
C VAL A 443 -11.51 -8.30 6.23
N ASP A 444 -10.77 -8.49 7.31
CA ASP A 444 -11.09 -7.88 8.59
C ASP A 444 -11.08 -6.33 8.48
N ASN A 445 -12.05 -5.68 9.11
CA ASN A 445 -12.25 -4.23 9.00
C ASN A 445 -11.04 -3.42 9.53
N ASP A 446 -10.32 -3.93 10.53
CA ASP A 446 -9.19 -3.21 11.15
C ASP A 446 -7.97 -3.13 10.22
N VAL A 447 -7.86 -4.07 9.27
CA VAL A 447 -6.76 -4.12 8.29
C VAL A 447 -7.14 -3.54 6.93
N ALA A 448 -8.40 -3.13 6.72
CA ALA A 448 -8.90 -2.66 5.42
C ALA A 448 -8.08 -1.50 4.83
N VAL A 449 -7.83 -0.47 5.65
CA VAL A 449 -7.01 0.70 5.27
C VAL A 449 -5.60 0.29 4.87
N MET A 450 -5.02 -0.69 5.56
CA MET A 450 -3.70 -1.19 5.24
C MET A 450 -3.74 -1.97 3.92
N GLY A 451 -4.75 -2.81 3.71
CA GLY A 451 -4.99 -3.50 2.44
C GLY A 451 -5.08 -2.56 1.25
N VAL A 452 -5.81 -1.44 1.38
CA VAL A 452 -5.89 -0.39 0.34
C VAL A 452 -4.52 0.22 0.06
N ARG A 453 -3.74 0.57 1.11
CA ARG A 453 -2.40 1.16 0.96
C ARG A 453 -1.44 0.23 0.24
N VAL A 454 -1.35 -1.03 0.66
CA VAL A 454 -0.40 -1.99 0.07
C VAL A 454 -0.79 -2.36 -1.35
N ALA A 455 -2.08 -2.48 -1.63
CA ALA A 455 -2.58 -2.68 -2.98
C ALA A 455 -2.31 -1.46 -3.85
N HIS A 456 -2.50 -0.24 -3.33
CA HIS A 456 -2.22 0.99 -4.07
C HIS A 456 -0.74 1.08 -4.43
N GLN A 457 0.14 0.84 -3.46
CA GLN A 457 1.57 0.85 -3.69
C GLN A 457 2.01 -0.22 -4.70
N MET A 458 1.46 -1.43 -4.65
CA MET A 458 1.82 -2.49 -5.59
C MET A 458 1.29 -2.24 -7.01
N LEU A 459 0.13 -1.60 -7.15
CA LEU A 459 -0.56 -1.41 -8.44
C LEU A 459 -0.26 -0.05 -9.10
N PHE A 460 0.04 0.98 -8.31
CA PHE A 460 0.27 2.36 -8.76
C PHE A 460 1.64 2.91 -8.35
N GLY A 461 2.32 2.27 -7.41
CA GLY A 461 3.70 2.59 -7.07
C GLY A 461 4.63 2.07 -8.17
N THR A 462 5.49 2.96 -8.66
CA THR A 462 6.54 2.58 -9.60
C THR A 462 7.72 1.94 -8.88
N ASP A 463 7.93 2.27 -7.60
CA ASP A 463 9.20 2.05 -6.92
C ASP A 463 9.11 0.94 -5.86
N LYS A 464 10.12 0.07 -5.84
CA LYS A 464 10.30 -0.96 -4.81
C LYS A 464 10.80 -0.29 -3.53
N MET A 465 9.92 -0.14 -2.55
CA MET A 465 10.28 0.39 -1.22
C MET A 465 11.11 -0.61 -0.43
N LEU A 466 12.22 -0.15 0.17
CA LEU A 466 13.06 -0.88 1.11
C LEU A 466 13.27 -0.04 2.37
N ASP A 467 12.77 -0.53 3.51
CA ASP A 467 12.85 0.16 4.80
C ASP A 467 13.99 -0.46 5.63
N VAL A 468 15.14 0.21 5.70
CA VAL A 468 16.38 -0.35 6.25
C VAL A 468 16.63 0.13 7.68
N PHE A 469 16.90 -0.82 8.58
CA PHE A 469 17.32 -0.59 9.96
C PHE A 469 18.76 -1.07 10.13
N VAL A 470 19.71 -0.17 10.37
CA VAL A 470 21.13 -0.50 10.50
C VAL A 470 21.56 -0.52 11.96
N ILE A 471 21.96 -1.69 12.44
CA ILE A 471 22.57 -1.89 13.76
C ILE A 471 24.07 -1.97 13.61
N GLY A 472 24.80 -1.18 14.39
CA GLY A 472 26.25 -1.13 14.36
C GLY A 472 26.78 -0.15 13.32
N VAL A 473 26.54 1.15 13.54
CA VAL A 473 27.00 2.24 12.65
C VAL A 473 28.49 2.62 12.83
N GLY A 474 29.33 1.62 13.11
CA GLY A 474 30.78 1.76 13.24
C GLY A 474 31.50 1.76 11.88
N GLY A 475 32.55 0.95 11.74
CA GLY A 475 33.34 0.87 10.50
C GLY A 475 32.52 0.45 9.27
N VAL A 476 32.01 -0.77 9.25
CA VAL A 476 31.22 -1.31 8.12
C VAL A 476 29.87 -0.61 7.99
N GLY A 477 29.12 -0.48 9.09
CA GLY A 477 27.80 0.16 9.07
C GLY A 477 27.85 1.63 8.65
N GLY A 478 28.87 2.38 9.07
CA GLY A 478 29.06 3.77 8.62
C GLY A 478 29.38 3.85 7.13
N ALA A 479 30.29 3.01 6.63
CA ALA A 479 30.61 2.95 5.20
C ALA A 479 29.40 2.54 4.33
N LEU A 480 28.53 1.67 4.85
CA LEU A 480 27.27 1.27 4.20
C LEU A 480 26.32 2.48 4.06
N ILE A 481 26.13 3.27 5.13
CA ILE A 481 25.24 4.42 5.10
C ILE A 481 25.75 5.47 4.08
N ASP A 482 27.05 5.76 4.09
CA ASP A 482 27.67 6.66 3.13
C ASP A 482 27.58 6.12 1.68
N GLN A 483 27.59 4.79 1.50
CA GLN A 483 27.34 4.18 0.19
C GLN A 483 25.87 4.33 -0.24
N ILE A 484 24.91 4.11 0.65
CA ILE A 484 23.48 4.28 0.38
C ILE A 484 23.21 5.72 -0.05
N GLU A 485 23.75 6.72 0.68
CA GLU A 485 23.61 8.14 0.36
C GLU A 485 24.10 8.44 -1.07
N ARG A 486 25.31 8.00 -1.42
CA ARG A 486 25.88 8.20 -2.76
C ARG A 486 25.06 7.54 -3.87
N GLN A 487 24.37 6.43 -3.58
CA GLN A 487 23.62 5.64 -4.55
C GLN A 487 22.14 6.05 -4.69
N GLN A 488 21.63 7.00 -3.90
CA GLN A 488 20.23 7.43 -3.94
C GLN A 488 19.74 7.77 -5.36
N LYS A 489 20.56 8.47 -6.16
CA LYS A 489 20.20 8.81 -7.55
C LYS A 489 20.10 7.59 -8.46
N TRP A 490 21.00 6.61 -8.30
CA TRP A 490 20.98 5.38 -9.07
C TRP A 490 19.77 4.49 -8.69
N LEU A 491 19.45 4.42 -7.40
CA LEU A 491 18.29 3.70 -6.87
C LEU A 491 16.98 4.25 -7.46
N LYS A 492 16.80 5.58 -7.44
CA LYS A 492 15.62 6.23 -8.06
C LYS A 492 15.48 5.90 -9.54
N ASN A 493 16.57 5.92 -10.30
CA ASN A 493 16.55 5.54 -11.73
C ASN A 493 16.15 4.08 -11.97
N LYS A 494 16.41 3.20 -10.98
CA LYS A 494 16.01 1.78 -11.00
C LYS A 494 14.65 1.53 -10.36
N GLN A 495 13.89 2.59 -10.04
CA GLN A 495 12.61 2.49 -9.35
C GLN A 495 12.75 1.70 -8.04
N ILE A 496 13.79 2.02 -7.27
CA ILE A 496 14.01 1.50 -5.92
C ILE A 496 14.06 2.71 -5.01
N ASP A 497 13.19 2.73 -4.02
CA ASP A 497 13.16 3.78 -3.01
C ASP A 497 13.61 3.17 -1.68
N LEU A 498 14.84 3.49 -1.29
CA LEU A 498 15.50 2.90 -0.13
C LEU A 498 15.60 3.96 0.97
N HIS A 499 14.83 3.75 2.03
CA HIS A 499 14.83 4.60 3.21
C HIS A 499 15.60 3.93 4.33
N VAL A 500 16.54 4.65 4.93
CA VAL A 500 17.15 4.23 6.19
C VAL A 500 16.24 4.73 7.31
N CYS A 501 15.38 3.86 7.82
CA CYS A 501 14.37 4.21 8.81
C CYS A 501 14.90 4.17 10.24
N GLY A 502 16.03 3.48 10.48
CA GLY A 502 16.61 3.43 11.82
C GLY A 502 18.11 3.20 11.83
N LEU A 503 18.79 3.89 12.75
CA LEU A 503 20.23 3.78 13.01
C LEU A 503 20.46 3.48 14.48
N PHE A 504 21.26 2.45 14.77
CA PHE A 504 21.48 1.99 16.14
C PHE A 504 22.97 1.81 16.44
N ASN A 505 23.43 2.37 17.55
CA ASN A 505 24.71 2.02 18.17
C ASN A 505 24.45 1.42 19.57
N SER A 506 25.52 1.11 20.32
CA SER A 506 25.40 0.45 21.63
C SER A 506 24.74 1.30 22.73
N LYS A 507 24.48 2.59 22.48
CA LYS A 507 23.93 3.55 23.46
C LYS A 507 22.68 4.27 22.98
N HIS A 508 22.65 4.65 21.71
CA HIS A 508 21.70 5.59 21.12
C HIS A 508 21.05 5.00 19.87
N SER A 509 19.80 5.39 19.63
CA SER A 509 19.05 5.06 18.41
C SER A 509 18.42 6.30 17.77
N VAL A 510 18.32 6.32 16.44
CA VAL A 510 17.52 7.32 15.70
C VAL A 510 16.56 6.53 14.83
N ILE A 511 15.27 6.85 14.87
CA ILE A 511 14.25 6.18 14.08
C ILE A 511 13.35 7.23 13.45
N ASN A 512 13.12 7.12 12.13
CA ASN A 512 12.19 7.96 11.38
C ASN A 512 11.49 7.13 10.30
N ARG A 513 10.15 7.22 10.25
CA ARG A 513 9.34 6.50 9.27
C ARG A 513 9.66 6.94 7.84
N ASP A 514 9.80 8.24 7.62
CA ASP A 514 9.97 8.81 6.29
C ASP A 514 11.43 8.79 5.82
N GLY A 515 12.30 8.10 6.57
CA GLY A 515 13.73 8.03 6.32
C GLY A 515 14.52 9.07 7.11
N ILE A 516 15.76 8.71 7.44
CA ILE A 516 16.73 9.58 8.11
C ILE A 516 17.50 10.36 7.04
N ASP A 517 17.72 11.65 7.28
CA ASP A 517 18.60 12.46 6.42
C ASP A 517 20.04 11.96 6.55
N LEU A 518 20.51 11.31 5.49
CA LEU A 518 21.83 10.69 5.45
C LEU A 518 22.96 11.71 5.40
N SER A 519 22.73 12.96 5.01
CA SER A 519 23.82 13.94 4.93
C SER A 519 24.41 14.31 6.30
N HIS A 520 23.62 14.18 7.37
CA HIS A 520 24.01 14.54 8.74
C HIS A 520 23.80 13.39 9.75
N TRP A 521 23.75 12.15 9.28
CA TRP A 521 23.37 10.99 10.12
C TRP A 521 24.27 10.79 11.35
N ARG A 522 25.57 11.11 11.22
CA ARG A 522 26.57 10.99 12.30
C ARG A 522 26.32 11.95 13.46
N GLU A 523 25.78 13.13 13.18
CA GLU A 523 25.47 14.13 14.20
C GLU A 523 24.16 13.78 14.89
N GLN A 524 23.15 13.37 14.12
CA GLN A 524 21.85 12.95 14.63
C GLN A 524 21.97 11.79 15.62
N ILE A 525 22.78 10.78 15.33
CA ILE A 525 22.95 9.65 16.26
C ILE A 525 23.75 10.02 17.51
N LYS A 526 24.65 11.01 17.44
CA LYS A 526 25.39 11.52 18.61
C LYS A 526 24.52 12.36 19.53
N GLN A 527 23.53 13.06 18.98
CA GLN A 527 22.61 13.93 19.72
C GLN A 527 21.39 13.20 20.25
N SER A 528 21.11 11.97 19.78
CA SER A 528 19.94 11.23 20.21
C SER A 528 20.04 10.75 21.65
N GLU A 529 18.98 10.96 22.43
CA GLU A 529 18.84 10.43 23.80
C GLU A 529 18.02 9.13 23.84
N THR A 530 17.49 8.67 22.71
CA THR A 530 16.64 7.48 22.65
C THR A 530 17.46 6.22 22.92
N PRO A 531 17.06 5.38 23.89
CA PRO A 531 17.82 4.18 24.22
C PRO A 531 17.79 3.15 23.09
N TYR A 532 18.81 2.31 23.06
CA TYR A 532 18.89 1.16 22.17
C TYR A 532 17.94 0.04 22.66
N SER A 533 17.06 -0.45 21.77
CA SER A 533 16.21 -1.63 22.01
C SER A 533 15.91 -2.34 20.70
N LEU A 534 16.16 -3.66 20.66
CA LEU A 534 15.84 -4.50 19.50
C LEU A 534 14.34 -4.71 19.33
N ASP A 535 13.61 -4.91 20.43
CA ASP A 535 12.16 -5.16 20.39
C ASP A 535 11.40 -3.91 19.90
N ALA A 536 11.92 -2.71 20.20
CA ALA A 536 11.36 -1.45 19.71
C ALA A 536 11.38 -1.35 18.16
N ILE A 537 12.33 -2.02 17.48
CA ILE A 537 12.39 -2.04 16.02
C ILE A 537 11.18 -2.81 15.45
N ILE A 538 10.87 -3.96 16.05
CA ILE A 538 9.73 -4.79 15.65
C ILE A 538 8.42 -4.05 15.91
N GLU A 539 8.28 -3.42 17.08
CA GLU A 539 7.11 -2.61 17.41
C GLU A 539 6.95 -1.42 16.46
N PHE A 540 8.05 -0.71 16.17
CA PHE A 540 8.03 0.41 15.23
C PHE A 540 7.57 -0.01 13.84
N ALA A 541 8.10 -1.13 13.30
CA ALA A 541 7.70 -1.63 11.99
C ALA A 541 6.23 -2.04 11.95
N LYS A 542 5.71 -2.66 13.03
CA LYS A 542 4.27 -3.00 13.17
C LYS A 542 3.40 -1.75 13.24
N ASN A 543 3.75 -0.79 14.11
CA ASN A 543 2.97 0.43 14.33
C ASN A 543 2.93 1.32 13.07
N ASN A 544 4.03 1.37 12.32
CA ASN A 544 4.14 2.13 11.08
C ASN A 544 3.78 1.32 9.82
N ARG A 545 3.44 0.03 9.98
CA ARG A 545 2.97 -0.88 8.92
C ARG A 545 3.93 -0.95 7.73
N LEU A 546 5.23 -1.12 8.02
CA LEU A 546 6.28 -1.22 6.99
C LEU A 546 6.14 -2.52 6.19
N LEU A 547 6.34 -2.45 4.87
CA LEU A 547 6.08 -3.56 3.95
C LEU A 547 7.26 -4.51 3.78
N ASN A 548 8.44 -3.92 3.59
CA ASN A 548 9.69 -4.65 3.36
C ASN A 548 10.77 -4.17 4.33
N PRO A 549 10.57 -4.33 5.65
CA PRO A 549 11.59 -3.95 6.60
C PRO A 549 12.80 -4.88 6.48
N ILE A 550 13.99 -4.30 6.53
CA ILE A 550 15.27 -4.99 6.40
C ILE A 550 16.10 -4.66 7.64
N LEU A 551 16.43 -5.67 8.44
CA LEU A 551 17.41 -5.56 9.50
C LEU A 551 18.81 -5.76 8.91
N VAL A 552 19.71 -4.82 9.14
CA VAL A 552 21.11 -4.91 8.76
C VAL A 552 21.96 -4.89 10.02
N ASP A 553 22.51 -6.04 10.43
CA ASP A 553 23.40 -6.11 11.59
C ASP A 553 24.87 -6.11 11.16
N CYS A 554 25.51 -4.95 11.31
CA CYS A 554 26.94 -4.74 11.08
C CYS A 554 27.78 -4.85 12.36
N THR A 555 27.26 -5.45 13.43
CA THR A 555 27.98 -5.68 14.69
C THR A 555 28.70 -7.03 14.72
N SER A 556 29.46 -7.25 15.79
CA SER A 556 30.00 -8.56 16.19
C SER A 556 29.27 -9.13 17.41
N SER A 557 28.04 -8.67 17.71
CA SER A 557 27.30 -9.06 18.92
C SER A 557 26.56 -10.40 18.74
N SER A 558 26.61 -11.26 19.76
CA SER A 558 25.78 -12.48 19.78
C SER A 558 24.33 -12.16 20.13
N GLU A 559 24.11 -11.21 21.03
CA GLU A 559 22.77 -10.77 21.48
C GLU A 559 21.88 -10.31 20.31
N VAL A 560 22.47 -9.60 19.35
CA VAL A 560 21.77 -9.19 18.11
C VAL A 560 21.52 -10.40 17.21
N SER A 561 22.55 -11.23 17.00
CA SER A 561 22.47 -12.39 16.10
C SER A 561 21.51 -13.48 16.58
N ASP A 562 21.26 -13.58 17.89
CA ASP A 562 20.33 -14.55 18.49
C ASP A 562 18.86 -14.16 18.29
N LYS A 563 18.58 -12.91 17.91
CA LYS A 563 17.24 -12.38 17.63
C LYS A 563 16.82 -12.48 16.15
N TYR A 564 17.71 -12.87 15.24
CA TYR A 564 17.40 -12.90 13.80
C TYR A 564 16.18 -13.78 13.46
N ALA A 565 16.01 -14.92 14.11
CA ALA A 565 14.85 -15.78 13.89
C ALA A 565 13.54 -15.06 14.25
N ASP A 566 13.54 -14.24 15.30
CA ASP A 566 12.38 -13.47 15.74
C ASP A 566 12.08 -12.32 14.75
N PHE A 567 13.11 -11.66 14.21
CA PHE A 567 12.94 -10.64 13.15
C PHE A 567 12.35 -11.25 11.87
N LEU A 568 12.88 -12.38 11.41
CA LEU A 568 12.33 -13.11 10.25
C LEU A 568 10.86 -13.48 10.47
N ALA A 569 10.53 -14.03 11.64
CA ALA A 569 9.16 -14.39 12.00
C ALA A 569 8.21 -13.17 12.03
N ASN A 570 8.73 -11.97 12.34
CA ASN A 570 7.98 -10.71 12.32
C ASN A 570 8.05 -9.96 10.97
N GLY A 571 8.46 -10.63 9.89
CA GLY A 571 8.37 -10.10 8.53
C GLY A 571 9.56 -9.26 8.07
N PHE A 572 10.68 -9.27 8.78
CA PHE A 572 11.91 -8.60 8.34
C PHE A 572 12.70 -9.50 7.39
N HIS A 573 13.34 -8.89 6.39
CA HIS A 573 14.55 -9.48 5.82
C HIS A 573 15.72 -9.24 6.78
N VAL A 574 16.69 -10.15 6.81
CA VAL A 574 17.89 -10.00 7.65
C VAL A 574 19.11 -10.05 6.74
N VAL A 575 19.96 -9.03 6.82
CA VAL A 575 21.22 -8.92 6.10
C VAL A 575 22.35 -8.73 7.11
N THR A 576 23.44 -9.46 7.01
CA THR A 576 24.50 -9.35 8.02
C THR A 576 25.89 -9.82 7.56
N PRO A 577 26.97 -9.08 7.90
CA PRO A 577 28.35 -9.58 7.93
C PRO A 577 28.73 -10.31 9.23
N ASN A 578 27.81 -10.41 10.19
CA ASN A 578 28.01 -11.07 11.47
C ASN A 578 27.97 -12.59 11.31
N LYS A 579 29.13 -13.23 11.48
CA LYS A 579 29.33 -14.68 11.35
C LYS A 579 28.67 -15.50 12.46
N LYS A 580 28.33 -14.89 13.60
CA LYS A 580 27.90 -15.61 14.81
C LYS A 580 26.63 -16.44 14.60
N ALA A 581 25.61 -15.90 13.92
CA ALA A 581 24.37 -16.62 13.65
C ALA A 581 24.60 -17.93 12.88
N ASN A 582 25.43 -17.89 11.82
CA ASN A 582 25.69 -19.06 10.98
C ASN A 582 26.68 -20.06 11.60
N THR A 583 27.39 -19.67 12.65
CA THR A 583 28.38 -20.50 13.36
C THR A 583 27.96 -20.86 14.79
N SER A 584 26.74 -20.49 15.18
CA SER A 584 26.08 -20.95 16.40
C SER A 584 25.68 -22.43 16.27
N SER A 585 24.93 -22.96 17.24
CA SER A 585 24.45 -24.35 17.21
C SER A 585 23.74 -24.70 15.91
N MET A 586 23.85 -25.96 15.48
CA MET A 586 23.15 -26.48 14.30
C MET A 586 21.63 -26.28 14.40
N ALA A 587 21.06 -26.39 15.61
CA ALA A 587 19.64 -26.14 15.85
C ALA A 587 19.23 -24.70 15.51
N TYR A 588 20.04 -23.71 15.92
CA TYR A 588 19.77 -22.31 15.59
C TYR A 588 19.98 -22.02 14.11
N TYR A 589 21.04 -22.59 13.50
CA TYR A 589 21.28 -22.51 12.06
C TYR A 589 20.06 -22.97 11.25
N LEU A 590 19.48 -24.13 11.59
CA LEU A 590 18.28 -24.66 10.95
C LEU A 590 17.03 -23.81 11.22
N ARG A 591 16.84 -23.33 12.45
CA ARG A 591 15.73 -22.43 12.82
C ARG A 591 15.70 -21.18 11.93
N LEU A 592 16.84 -20.56 11.66
CA LEU A 592 16.93 -19.38 10.79
C LEU A 592 16.39 -19.66 9.38
N ARG A 593 16.77 -20.80 8.78
CA ARG A 593 16.30 -21.17 7.43
C ARG A 593 14.81 -21.47 7.42
N GLN A 594 14.32 -22.14 8.47
CA GLN A 594 12.90 -22.46 8.61
C GLN A 594 12.04 -21.19 8.74
N GLU A 595 12.45 -20.24 9.59
CA GLU A 595 11.70 -18.99 9.77
C GLU A 595 11.76 -18.10 8.52
N ALA A 596 12.91 -18.04 7.84
CA ALA A 596 13.01 -17.34 6.56
C ALA A 596 12.04 -17.91 5.50
N ALA A 597 11.98 -19.25 5.37
CA ALA A 597 11.08 -19.91 4.44
C ALA A 597 9.60 -19.70 4.81
N LYS A 598 9.25 -19.86 6.08
CA LYS A 598 7.88 -19.69 6.59
C LYS A 598 7.35 -18.27 6.41
N SER A 599 8.17 -17.26 6.70
CA SER A 599 7.81 -15.85 6.56
C SER A 599 7.94 -15.32 5.13
N LYS A 600 8.45 -16.14 4.19
CA LYS A 600 8.83 -15.73 2.83
C LYS A 600 9.80 -14.53 2.81
N ARG A 601 10.64 -14.43 3.84
CA ARG A 601 11.69 -13.41 3.96
C ARG A 601 13.05 -14.02 3.62
N LYS A 602 14.02 -13.14 3.42
CA LYS A 602 15.37 -13.52 2.96
C LYS A 602 16.35 -13.28 4.10
N PHE A 603 17.21 -14.26 4.34
CA PHE A 603 18.37 -14.13 5.19
C PHE A 603 19.61 -14.11 4.30
N GLN A 604 20.28 -12.97 4.22
CA GLN A 604 21.44 -12.73 3.36
C GLN A 604 22.68 -12.49 4.21
N TYR A 605 23.78 -13.13 3.85
CA TYR A 605 24.99 -13.18 4.67
C TYR A 605 26.23 -13.50 3.83
N ASP A 606 26.22 -13.11 2.55
CA ASP A 606 27.28 -13.42 1.59
C ASP A 606 28.64 -12.88 2.09
N THR A 607 28.58 -11.72 2.75
CA THR A 607 29.74 -11.07 3.38
C THR A 607 30.36 -11.79 4.57
N ASN A 608 29.73 -12.85 5.10
CA ASN A 608 30.31 -13.67 6.15
C ASN A 608 31.60 -14.36 5.70
N VAL A 609 31.74 -14.65 4.41
CA VAL A 609 32.94 -15.28 3.83
C VAL A 609 33.41 -14.49 2.63
N GLY A 610 34.66 -14.02 2.63
CA GLY A 610 35.21 -13.29 1.49
C GLY A 610 34.93 -11.78 1.47
N ALA A 611 34.42 -11.20 2.56
CA ALA A 611 34.14 -9.77 2.74
C ALA A 611 33.13 -9.22 1.71
N GLY A 612 33.57 -8.77 0.54
CA GLY A 612 32.69 -8.35 -0.56
C GLY A 612 32.67 -9.31 -1.75
N LEU A 613 33.43 -10.40 -1.70
CA LEU A 613 33.42 -11.43 -2.74
C LEU A 613 32.14 -12.26 -2.66
N PRO A 614 31.49 -12.57 -3.80
CA PRO A 614 30.23 -13.32 -3.82
C PRO A 614 30.47 -14.82 -3.64
N VAL A 615 30.95 -15.22 -2.46
CA VAL A 615 31.38 -16.60 -2.21
C VAL A 615 30.19 -17.51 -2.00
N ILE A 616 29.30 -17.14 -1.07
CA ILE A 616 28.23 -18.02 -0.61
C ILE A 616 27.17 -18.14 -1.71
N GLU A 617 26.82 -17.03 -2.35
CA GLU A 617 25.87 -17.04 -3.47
C GLU A 617 26.33 -17.96 -4.61
N ASN A 618 27.61 -17.88 -5.02
CA ASN A 618 28.12 -18.76 -6.08
C ASN A 618 28.10 -20.23 -5.66
N LEU A 619 28.49 -20.55 -4.43
CA LEU A 619 28.40 -21.92 -3.91
C LEU A 619 26.96 -22.43 -3.93
N GLN A 620 26.01 -21.65 -3.39
CA GLN A 620 24.59 -22.01 -3.37
C GLN A 620 24.03 -22.19 -4.78
N ASN A 621 24.40 -21.34 -5.74
CA ASN A 621 23.97 -21.47 -7.13
C ASN A 621 24.44 -22.78 -7.77
N LEU A 622 25.68 -23.21 -7.50
CA LEU A 622 26.19 -24.50 -7.97
C LEU A 622 25.39 -25.66 -7.37
N LEU A 623 25.21 -25.67 -6.03
CA LEU A 623 24.50 -26.74 -5.34
C LEU A 623 23.01 -26.81 -5.74
N ASN A 624 22.35 -25.67 -5.89
CA ASN A 624 20.96 -25.58 -6.36
C ASN A 624 20.79 -26.07 -7.80
N ALA A 625 21.84 -26.02 -8.62
CA ALA A 625 21.86 -26.59 -9.97
C ALA A 625 22.10 -28.12 -10.00
N GLY A 626 22.25 -28.76 -8.82
CA GLY A 626 22.54 -30.18 -8.68
C GLY A 626 24.02 -30.53 -8.80
N ASP A 627 24.92 -29.55 -8.65
CA ASP A 627 26.35 -29.80 -8.47
C ASP A 627 26.65 -30.30 -7.05
N GLU A 628 27.83 -30.90 -6.84
CA GLU A 628 28.26 -31.43 -5.55
C GLU A 628 29.70 -30.99 -5.25
N LEU A 629 29.93 -30.50 -4.04
CA LEU A 629 31.28 -30.13 -3.58
C LEU A 629 32.11 -31.40 -3.35
N ILE A 630 33.22 -31.56 -4.07
CA ILE A 630 34.17 -32.66 -3.90
C ILE A 630 35.28 -32.24 -2.94
N LYS A 631 35.87 -31.06 -3.20
CA LYS A 631 36.97 -30.51 -2.41
C LYS A 631 36.91 -28.99 -2.39
N PHE A 632 37.30 -28.41 -1.27
CA PHE A 632 37.50 -26.98 -1.11
C PHE A 632 38.90 -26.72 -0.56
N SER A 633 39.57 -25.70 -1.09
CA SER A 633 40.76 -25.10 -0.47
C SER A 633 40.67 -23.58 -0.57
N GLY A 634 41.03 -22.88 0.51
CA GLY A 634 40.96 -21.41 0.50
C GLY A 634 41.81 -20.71 1.55
N ILE A 635 42.30 -19.54 1.17
CA ILE A 635 42.88 -18.54 2.05
C ILE A 635 41.75 -17.57 2.43
N LEU A 636 41.27 -17.69 3.67
CA LEU A 636 40.08 -16.99 4.17
C LEU A 636 40.38 -15.81 5.12
N SER A 637 41.66 -15.55 5.40
CA SER A 637 42.12 -14.44 6.26
C SER A 637 43.11 -13.57 5.50
N GLY A 638 42.78 -12.29 5.36
CA GLY A 638 43.67 -11.29 4.78
C GLY A 638 44.92 -11.09 5.64
N SER A 639 44.80 -11.09 6.97
CA SER A 639 45.92 -10.91 7.89
C SER A 639 46.94 -12.04 7.74
N LEU A 640 46.47 -13.30 7.69
CA LEU A 640 47.34 -14.45 7.48
C LEU A 640 47.89 -14.50 6.04
N SER A 641 47.08 -14.15 5.03
CA SER A 641 47.54 -14.00 3.65
C SER A 641 48.70 -13.00 3.53
N PHE A 642 48.61 -11.87 4.24
CA PHE A 642 49.67 -10.87 4.30
C PHE A 642 50.93 -11.42 5.00
N ILE A 643 50.77 -12.00 6.20
CA ILE A 643 51.90 -12.52 7.00
C ILE A 643 52.65 -13.62 6.23
N PHE A 644 51.95 -14.64 5.74
CA PHE A 644 52.58 -15.73 4.98
C PHE A 644 53.13 -15.27 3.62
N GLY A 645 52.52 -14.26 3.00
CA GLY A 645 53.09 -13.60 1.82
C GLY A 645 54.42 -12.88 2.11
N LYS A 646 54.59 -12.29 3.30
CA LYS A 646 55.88 -11.68 3.71
C LYS A 646 56.92 -12.70 4.13
N LEU A 647 56.52 -13.84 4.70
CA LEU A 647 57.43 -14.97 4.95
C LEU A 647 58.02 -15.51 3.65
N ASP A 648 57.22 -15.58 2.58
CA ASP A 648 57.65 -15.95 1.22
C ASP A 648 58.67 -14.94 0.64
N GLU A 649 58.56 -13.67 1.00
CA GLU A 649 59.50 -12.60 0.63
C GLU A 649 60.76 -12.55 1.53
N GLY A 650 60.91 -13.49 2.48
CA GLY A 650 62.09 -13.64 3.34
C GLY A 650 62.04 -12.92 4.69
N MET A 651 60.90 -12.32 5.05
CA MET A 651 60.70 -11.66 6.35
C MET A 651 60.51 -12.69 7.48
N SER A 652 60.86 -12.33 8.72
CA SER A 652 60.55 -13.20 9.87
C SER A 652 59.07 -13.16 10.26
N LEU A 653 58.59 -14.14 11.05
CA LEU A 653 57.19 -14.16 11.51
C LEU A 653 56.90 -12.96 12.39
N SER A 654 57.84 -12.61 13.27
CA SER A 654 57.70 -11.47 14.18
C SER A 654 57.64 -10.12 13.45
N GLU A 655 58.51 -9.92 12.45
CA GLU A 655 58.52 -8.73 11.59
C GLU A 655 57.23 -8.63 10.76
N ALA A 656 56.82 -9.74 10.13
CA ALA A 656 55.61 -9.77 9.30
C ALA A 656 54.34 -9.49 10.11
N THR A 657 54.24 -10.05 11.32
CA THR A 657 53.11 -9.81 12.23
C THR A 657 53.08 -8.37 12.73
N LYS A 658 54.24 -7.80 13.08
CA LYS A 658 54.35 -6.39 13.49
C LYS A 658 53.93 -5.47 12.36
N LEU A 659 54.41 -5.71 11.14
CA LEU A 659 54.04 -4.94 9.97
C LEU A 659 52.55 -5.06 9.63
N ALA A 660 51.98 -6.26 9.77
CA ALA A 660 50.54 -6.48 9.58
C ALA A 660 49.71 -5.66 10.58
N LYS A 661 50.13 -5.61 11.85
CA LYS A 661 49.50 -4.80 12.89
C LYS A 661 49.63 -3.30 12.61
N GLU A 662 50.81 -2.82 12.24
CA GLU A 662 51.06 -1.41 11.91
C GLU A 662 50.24 -0.93 10.70
N LYS A 663 50.03 -1.82 9.72
CA LYS A 663 49.19 -1.56 8.55
C LYS A 663 47.70 -1.79 8.79
N GLY A 664 47.29 -2.19 10.00
CA GLY A 664 45.90 -2.45 10.36
C GLY A 664 45.28 -3.67 9.69
N PHE A 665 46.10 -4.65 9.26
CA PHE A 665 45.60 -5.93 8.75
C PHE A 665 45.14 -6.88 9.85
N THR A 666 45.72 -6.80 11.05
CA THR A 666 45.31 -7.63 12.19
C THR A 666 44.29 -6.91 13.06
N GLU A 667 43.56 -7.67 13.87
CA GLU A 667 42.83 -7.12 15.02
C GLU A 667 43.80 -6.44 16.03
N PRO A 668 43.30 -5.62 16.98
CA PRO A 668 44.13 -5.00 18.01
C PRO A 668 45.03 -5.99 18.76
N ASP A 669 44.53 -7.22 18.91
CA ASP A 669 45.26 -8.38 19.36
C ASP A 669 45.53 -9.35 18.18
N PRO A 670 46.77 -9.41 17.64
CA PRO A 670 47.10 -10.29 16.52
C PRO A 670 46.91 -11.79 16.80
N ARG A 671 46.76 -12.19 18.06
CA ARG A 671 46.52 -13.59 18.43
C ARG A 671 45.17 -14.10 17.92
N ASP A 672 44.18 -13.22 17.81
CA ASP A 672 42.85 -13.57 17.33
C ASP A 672 42.91 -14.08 15.87
N ASP A 673 43.72 -13.41 15.03
CA ASP A 673 43.98 -13.82 13.65
C ASP A 673 44.84 -15.09 13.59
N LEU A 674 45.93 -15.14 14.37
CA LEU A 674 46.90 -16.24 14.36
C LEU A 674 46.37 -17.55 14.97
N SER A 675 45.28 -17.49 15.74
CA SER A 675 44.61 -18.68 16.29
C SER A 675 44.00 -19.58 15.21
N GLY A 676 43.65 -19.02 14.05
CA GLY A 676 42.90 -19.70 12.99
C GLY A 676 41.39 -19.83 13.25
N THR A 677 40.88 -19.32 14.37
CA THR A 677 39.47 -19.49 14.76
C THR A 677 38.51 -18.78 13.79
N ASP A 678 38.85 -17.59 13.30
CA ASP A 678 38.02 -16.88 12.31
C ASP A 678 37.99 -17.61 10.96
N VAL A 679 39.13 -18.19 10.55
CA VAL A 679 39.22 -19.05 9.36
C VAL A 679 38.34 -20.29 9.53
N ALA A 680 38.37 -20.92 10.71
CA ALA A 680 37.52 -22.07 11.03
C ALA A 680 36.03 -21.72 11.00
N ARG A 681 35.63 -20.54 11.52
CA ARG A 681 34.24 -20.05 11.43
C ARG A 681 33.80 -19.85 9.97
N LYS A 682 34.63 -19.24 9.12
CA LYS A 682 34.34 -19.07 7.69
C LYS A 682 34.22 -20.41 6.98
N LEU A 683 35.11 -21.36 7.30
CA LEU A 683 35.08 -22.72 6.78
C LEU A 683 33.82 -23.47 7.21
N LEU A 684 33.39 -23.32 8.47
CA LEU A 684 32.16 -23.92 9.00
C LEU A 684 30.94 -23.46 8.22
N ILE A 685 30.86 -22.17 7.88
CA ILE A 685 29.76 -21.62 7.08
C ILE A 685 29.73 -22.32 5.72
N LEU A 686 30.86 -22.37 5.00
CA LEU A 686 30.93 -23.06 3.70
C LEU A 686 30.59 -24.55 3.79
N ALA A 687 31.05 -25.22 4.84
CA ALA A 687 30.74 -26.63 5.08
C ALA A 687 29.24 -26.86 5.27
N ARG A 688 28.58 -26.03 6.10
CA ARG A 688 27.13 -26.11 6.33
C ARG A 688 26.34 -25.81 5.06
N GLU A 689 26.77 -24.82 4.26
CA GLU A 689 26.16 -24.53 2.96
C GLU A 689 26.34 -25.69 1.97
N ALA A 690 27.44 -26.44 2.04
CA ALA A 690 27.66 -27.67 1.28
C ALA A 690 26.88 -28.90 1.83
N GLY A 691 26.04 -28.72 2.86
CA GLY A 691 25.19 -29.77 3.43
C GLY A 691 25.81 -30.55 4.59
N LEU A 692 26.99 -30.17 5.09
CA LEU A 692 27.64 -30.83 6.22
C LEU A 692 27.00 -30.41 7.56
N GLN A 693 26.71 -31.40 8.40
CA GLN A 693 26.22 -31.16 9.77
C GLN A 693 27.40 -31.17 10.74
N LEU A 694 28.06 -30.02 10.88
CA LEU A 694 29.24 -29.86 11.73
C LEU A 694 29.04 -28.73 12.73
N GLU A 695 29.70 -28.86 13.87
CA GLU A 695 29.93 -27.84 14.88
C GLU A 695 31.39 -27.34 14.84
N LEU A 696 31.65 -26.18 15.44
CA LEU A 696 32.95 -25.51 15.33
C LEU A 696 34.08 -26.33 15.98
N ASP A 697 33.79 -27.06 17.07
CA ASP A 697 34.73 -27.92 17.78
C ASP A 697 35.12 -29.20 17.01
N GLN A 698 34.36 -29.56 15.97
CA GLN A 698 34.65 -30.68 15.08
C GLN A 698 35.62 -30.31 13.95
N ILE A 699 35.97 -29.02 13.81
CA ILE A 699 36.97 -28.56 12.83
C ILE A 699 38.38 -28.76 13.40
N LYS A 700 39.25 -29.43 12.65
CA LYS A 700 40.65 -29.60 13.04
C LYS A 700 41.42 -28.31 12.80
N ILE A 701 41.78 -27.59 13.87
CA ILE A 701 42.50 -26.32 13.78
C ILE A 701 43.96 -26.53 14.23
N GLU A 702 44.90 -26.36 13.31
CA GLU A 702 46.32 -26.18 13.60
C GLU A 702 46.60 -24.68 13.71
N SER A 703 46.64 -24.17 14.95
CA SER A 703 46.99 -22.77 15.23
C SER A 703 48.39 -22.44 14.70
N VAL A 704 48.57 -21.22 14.18
CA VAL A 704 49.90 -20.72 13.76
C VAL A 704 50.82 -20.62 14.98
N LEU A 705 50.24 -20.31 16.14
CA LEU A 705 50.95 -20.16 17.40
C LEU A 705 50.88 -21.44 18.25
N PRO A 706 52.00 -21.88 18.86
CA PRO A 706 51.96 -22.92 19.88
C PRO A 706 51.11 -22.51 21.09
N ALA A 707 50.52 -23.50 21.78
CA ALA A 707 49.55 -23.26 22.87
C ALA A 707 50.04 -22.29 23.97
N GLN A 708 51.35 -22.27 24.26
CA GLN A 708 51.98 -21.39 25.26
C GLN A 708 51.96 -19.89 24.92
N TYR A 709 51.60 -19.50 23.69
CA TYR A 709 51.50 -18.10 23.24
C TYR A 709 50.08 -17.53 23.33
N SER A 710 49.13 -18.28 23.89
CA SER A 710 47.71 -17.89 24.01
C SER A 710 47.41 -16.99 25.23
N GLN A 711 48.37 -16.78 26.15
CA GLN A 711 48.17 -16.02 27.39
C GLN A 711 49.15 -14.83 27.52
N GLY A 712 48.80 -13.85 28.37
CA GLY A 712 49.60 -12.65 28.65
C GLY A 712 49.10 -11.39 27.94
N SER A 713 49.81 -10.26 28.10
CA SER A 713 49.49 -9.02 27.39
C SER A 713 49.92 -9.07 25.92
N VAL A 714 49.35 -8.21 25.07
CA VAL A 714 49.72 -8.12 23.66
C VAL A 714 51.20 -7.72 23.49
N GLU A 715 51.72 -6.88 24.39
CA GLU A 715 53.12 -6.45 24.40
C GLU A 715 54.07 -7.60 24.73
N GLU A 716 53.74 -8.41 25.74
CA GLU A 716 54.50 -9.62 26.09
C GLU A 716 54.48 -10.64 24.96
N PHE A 717 53.33 -10.81 24.30
CA PHE A 717 53.18 -11.68 23.14
C PHE A 717 54.11 -11.24 21.99
N MET A 718 54.06 -9.96 21.62
CA MET A 718 54.90 -9.43 20.54
C MET A 718 56.40 -9.53 20.86
N ALA A 719 56.79 -9.41 22.14
CA ALA A 719 58.17 -9.56 22.58
C ALA A 719 58.67 -11.02 22.54
N LYS A 720 57.79 -12.01 22.74
CA LYS A 720 58.13 -13.45 22.68
C LYS A 720 58.10 -14.02 21.26
N LEU A 721 57.40 -13.36 20.33
CA LEU A 721 57.21 -13.84 18.95
C LEU A 721 58.52 -14.15 18.19
N PRO A 722 59.63 -13.38 18.35
CA PRO A 722 60.91 -13.69 17.69
C PRO A 722 61.49 -15.08 18.02
N GLN A 723 61.08 -15.71 19.13
CA GLN A 723 61.50 -17.06 19.49
C GLN A 723 61.00 -18.13 18.49
N LEU A 724 59.96 -17.81 17.71
CA LEU A 724 59.40 -18.70 16.69
C LEU A 724 60.01 -18.48 15.30
N ASP A 725 60.81 -17.42 15.10
CA ASP A 725 61.32 -17.03 13.78
C ASP A 725 62.22 -18.11 13.16
N SER A 726 63.06 -18.77 13.97
CA SER A 726 63.95 -19.84 13.49
C SER A 726 63.18 -21.06 12.99
N ALA A 727 62.10 -21.44 13.68
CA ALA A 727 61.25 -22.57 13.31
C ALA A 727 60.47 -22.28 12.02
N PHE A 728 59.91 -21.08 11.87
CA PHE A 728 59.20 -20.68 10.65
C PHE A 728 60.15 -20.48 9.47
N LYS A 729 61.34 -19.94 9.69
CA LYS A 729 62.37 -19.85 8.65
C LYS A 729 62.77 -21.23 8.11
N ALA A 730 62.98 -22.22 8.98
CA ALA A 730 63.26 -23.59 8.56
C ALA A 730 62.11 -24.20 7.73
N LYS A 731 60.84 -23.96 8.12
CA LYS A 731 59.67 -24.37 7.33
C LYS A 731 59.62 -23.70 5.95
N SER A 732 59.88 -22.39 5.87
CA SER A 732 59.89 -21.64 4.61
C SER A 732 61.02 -22.11 3.68
N GLU A 733 62.22 -22.33 4.20
CA GLU A 733 63.35 -22.85 3.43
C GLU A 733 63.11 -24.27 2.93
N GLN A 734 62.44 -25.12 3.73
CA GLN A 734 62.03 -26.46 3.31
C GLN A 734 61.02 -26.40 2.16
N ALA A 735 60.01 -25.53 2.27
CA ALA A 735 59.03 -25.33 1.20
C ALA A 735 59.71 -24.85 -0.10
N ALA A 736 60.59 -23.84 0.00
CA ALA A 736 61.31 -23.29 -1.13
C ALA A 736 62.21 -24.33 -1.85
N LYS A 737 62.87 -25.23 -1.10
CA LYS A 737 63.66 -26.35 -1.67
C LYS A 737 62.82 -27.30 -2.53
N SER A 738 61.53 -27.41 -2.23
CA SER A 738 60.58 -28.23 -3.00
C SER A 738 59.79 -27.44 -4.05
N GLY A 739 60.14 -26.18 -4.32
CA GLY A 739 59.39 -25.31 -5.23
C GLY A 739 57.99 -24.95 -4.73
N LYS A 740 57.77 -24.98 -3.40
CA LYS A 740 56.49 -24.72 -2.74
C LYS A 740 56.57 -23.49 -1.85
N VAL A 741 55.41 -22.95 -1.49
CA VAL A 741 55.26 -21.82 -0.56
C VAL A 741 54.35 -22.20 0.61
N LEU A 742 54.53 -21.55 1.76
CA LEU A 742 53.65 -21.75 2.92
C LEU A 742 52.42 -20.87 2.81
N ARG A 743 51.23 -21.47 2.97
CA ARG A 743 49.96 -20.75 3.08
C ARG A 743 49.16 -21.29 4.25
N TYR A 744 48.36 -20.43 4.88
CA TYR A 744 47.40 -20.87 5.89
C TYR A 744 46.06 -21.14 5.21
N VAL A 745 45.68 -22.40 5.13
CA VAL A 745 44.60 -22.88 4.25
C VAL A 745 43.50 -23.53 5.08
N GLY A 746 42.26 -23.13 4.80
CA GLY A 746 41.06 -23.88 5.19
C GLY A 746 40.70 -24.86 4.09
N SER A 747 40.44 -26.12 4.44
CA SER A 747 40.15 -27.20 3.50
C SER A 747 38.90 -28.00 3.90
N ILE A 748 38.12 -28.40 2.90
CA ILE A 748 37.03 -29.38 3.05
C ILE A 748 37.34 -30.52 2.08
N GLU A 749 37.55 -31.72 2.62
CA GLU A 749 37.83 -32.93 1.82
C GLU A 749 37.29 -34.14 2.57
N ASN A 750 36.60 -35.04 1.87
CA ASN A 750 35.96 -36.24 2.47
C ASN A 750 35.08 -35.90 3.69
N ASN A 751 34.29 -34.83 3.60
CA ASN A 751 33.42 -34.34 4.69
C ASN A 751 34.15 -33.94 5.98
N GLN A 752 35.47 -33.78 5.95
CA GLN A 752 36.26 -33.28 7.07
C GLN A 752 36.73 -31.86 6.79
N CYS A 753 36.63 -31.00 7.80
CA CYS A 753 37.12 -29.62 7.74
C CYS A 753 38.44 -29.52 8.51
N SER A 754 39.45 -28.91 7.89
CA SER A 754 40.71 -28.60 8.58
C SER A 754 41.27 -27.24 8.21
N VAL A 755 41.92 -26.60 9.16
CA VAL A 755 42.58 -25.30 9.01
C VAL A 755 44.03 -25.49 9.47
N LYS A 756 44.99 -25.30 8.57
CA LYS A 756 46.41 -25.59 8.85
C LYS A 756 47.38 -24.80 7.97
N ILE A 757 48.66 -24.86 8.33
CA ILE A 757 49.75 -24.41 7.45
C ILE A 757 50.01 -25.51 6.41
N GLU A 758 49.91 -25.16 5.13
CA GLU A 758 50.07 -26.08 4.02
C GLU A 758 51.17 -25.62 3.06
N MET A 759 51.89 -26.59 2.49
CA MET A 759 52.90 -26.35 1.45
C MET A 759 52.24 -26.46 0.08
N VAL A 760 52.11 -25.33 -0.58
CA VAL A 760 51.37 -25.17 -1.84
C VAL A 760 52.37 -25.06 -3.00
N ASP A 761 52.18 -25.83 -4.08
CA ASP A 761 53.04 -25.78 -5.28
C ASP A 761 52.50 -24.83 -6.35
N SER A 762 53.27 -24.61 -7.42
CA SER A 762 52.96 -23.63 -8.46
C SER A 762 51.69 -23.89 -9.26
N GLU A 763 51.18 -25.12 -9.26
CA GLU A 763 49.95 -25.51 -9.98
C GLU A 763 48.70 -25.27 -9.13
N ASP A 764 48.84 -25.13 -7.81
CA ASP A 764 47.72 -24.84 -6.93
C ASP A 764 47.30 -23.35 -7.05
N PRO A 765 45.98 -23.06 -7.18
CA PRO A 765 45.46 -21.71 -7.29
C PRO A 765 45.90 -20.74 -6.16
N LEU A 766 46.23 -21.26 -4.99
CA LEU A 766 46.59 -20.49 -3.80
C LEU A 766 48.07 -20.05 -3.80
N TYR A 767 48.92 -20.59 -4.68
CA TYR A 767 50.36 -20.28 -4.73
C TYR A 767 50.65 -18.79 -4.87
N LYS A 768 49.95 -18.13 -5.81
CA LYS A 768 50.19 -16.72 -6.17
C LYS A 768 49.47 -15.72 -5.25
N VAL A 769 48.75 -16.18 -4.23
CA VAL A 769 47.93 -15.35 -3.35
C VAL A 769 48.80 -14.78 -2.25
N LYS A 770 48.82 -13.45 -2.14
CA LYS A 770 49.63 -12.68 -1.17
C LYS A 770 49.00 -11.30 -0.92
N ASN A 771 49.65 -10.48 -0.10
CA ASN A 771 49.28 -9.07 0.14
C ASN A 771 47.87 -8.84 0.71
N GLY A 772 47.34 -9.80 1.48
CA GLY A 772 46.03 -9.64 2.14
C GLY A 772 44.83 -10.01 1.27
N GLU A 773 45.07 -10.69 0.15
CA GLU A 773 44.02 -11.24 -0.69
C GLU A 773 43.39 -12.50 -0.08
N ASN A 774 42.10 -12.68 -0.30
CA ASN A 774 41.41 -13.96 -0.11
C ASN A 774 41.34 -14.68 -1.46
N ALA A 775 41.45 -16.00 -1.41
CA ALA A 775 41.27 -16.87 -2.56
C ALA A 775 40.57 -18.17 -2.16
N LEU A 776 39.60 -18.58 -2.96
CA LEU A 776 38.74 -19.72 -2.68
C LEU A 776 38.66 -20.57 -3.95
N ALA A 777 39.06 -21.83 -3.85
CA ALA A 777 39.01 -22.80 -4.93
C ALA A 777 37.97 -23.89 -4.61
N PHE A 778 36.92 -23.93 -5.42
CA PHE A 778 35.87 -24.94 -5.35
C PHE A 778 36.10 -26.00 -6.42
N TYR A 779 36.36 -27.22 -5.98
CA TYR A 779 36.36 -28.41 -6.83
C TYR A 779 35.02 -29.09 -6.64
N THR A 780 34.23 -29.09 -7.69
CA THR A 780 32.90 -29.71 -7.70
C THR A 780 32.83 -30.80 -8.78
N ARG A 781 31.69 -31.47 -8.88
CA ARG A 781 31.47 -32.47 -9.94
C ARG A 781 31.75 -31.89 -11.33
N TYR A 782 31.36 -30.64 -11.58
CA TYR A 782 31.55 -29.97 -12.86
C TYR A 782 32.84 -29.14 -12.96
N TYR A 783 33.42 -28.71 -11.84
CA TYR A 783 34.66 -27.92 -11.81
C TYR A 783 35.87 -28.77 -11.39
N GLN A 784 36.23 -29.71 -12.27
CA GLN A 784 37.44 -30.54 -12.17
C GLN A 784 37.96 -30.92 -13.57
N PRO A 785 39.28 -31.05 -13.79
CA PRO A 785 40.36 -30.83 -12.81
C PRO A 785 40.62 -29.34 -12.50
N ILE A 786 40.01 -28.41 -13.25
CA ILE A 786 40.16 -26.97 -13.04
C ILE A 786 39.06 -26.47 -12.09
N PRO A 787 39.39 -25.93 -10.90
CA PRO A 787 38.39 -25.46 -9.93
C PRO A 787 37.78 -24.12 -10.34
N LEU A 788 36.63 -23.80 -9.76
CA LEU A 788 36.11 -22.44 -9.74
C LEU A 788 36.90 -21.64 -8.69
N VAL A 789 37.63 -20.62 -9.13
CA VAL A 789 38.46 -19.78 -8.25
C VAL A 789 37.86 -18.39 -8.10
N LEU A 790 37.56 -17.99 -6.86
CA LEU A 790 37.18 -16.62 -6.50
C LEU A 790 38.35 -15.97 -5.76
N ARG A 791 38.85 -14.83 -6.25
CA ARG A 791 40.01 -14.13 -5.69
C ARG A 791 39.74 -12.62 -5.64
N GLY A 792 40.14 -11.98 -4.54
CA GLY A 792 40.07 -10.53 -4.38
C GLY A 792 40.52 -10.07 -3.00
N TYR A 793 40.29 -8.80 -2.69
CA TYR A 793 40.68 -8.23 -1.39
C TYR A 793 39.93 -8.90 -0.24
N GLY A 794 40.67 -9.32 0.78
CA GLY A 794 40.13 -10.15 1.86
C GLY A 794 39.57 -9.42 3.07
N ALA A 795 39.77 -8.10 3.15
CA ALA A 795 39.37 -7.25 4.26
C ALA A 795 39.14 -5.79 3.82
N GLY A 796 38.36 -5.04 4.59
CA GLY A 796 38.12 -3.61 4.38
C GLY A 796 36.66 -3.21 4.63
N ASN A 797 36.46 -2.09 5.32
CA ASN A 797 35.12 -1.60 5.66
C ASN A 797 34.28 -1.29 4.42
N GLU A 798 34.88 -0.64 3.41
CA GLU A 798 34.16 -0.27 2.17
C GLU A 798 33.78 -1.48 1.32
N VAL A 799 34.68 -2.45 1.17
CA VAL A 799 34.43 -3.66 0.38
C VAL A 799 33.35 -4.53 1.03
N THR A 800 33.39 -4.66 2.37
CA THR A 800 32.35 -5.38 3.12
C THR A 800 31.01 -4.65 3.05
N ALA A 801 31.00 -3.32 3.21
CA ALA A 801 29.80 -2.51 3.06
C ALA A 801 29.17 -2.65 1.67
N ALA A 802 29.99 -2.74 0.61
CA ALA A 802 29.51 -2.97 -0.74
C ALA A 802 28.82 -4.34 -0.90
N GLY A 803 29.38 -5.39 -0.28
CA GLY A 803 28.73 -6.71 -0.23
C GLY A 803 27.41 -6.69 0.55
N VAL A 804 27.37 -5.98 1.69
CA VAL A 804 26.13 -5.81 2.47
C VAL A 804 25.08 -5.05 1.67
N PHE A 805 25.47 -4.00 0.95
CA PHE A 805 24.58 -3.26 0.05
C PHE A 805 24.03 -4.15 -1.06
N ALA A 806 24.87 -5.01 -1.66
CA ALA A 806 24.41 -5.99 -2.65
C ALA A 806 23.39 -6.97 -2.04
N ASP A 807 23.62 -7.45 -0.81
CA ASP A 807 22.67 -8.29 -0.08
C ASP A 807 21.32 -7.59 0.21
N ILE A 808 21.34 -6.29 0.57
CA ILE A 808 20.13 -5.48 0.71
C ILE A 808 19.34 -5.46 -0.60
N LEU A 809 20.01 -5.19 -1.73
CA LEU A 809 19.35 -5.18 -3.03
C LEU A 809 18.82 -6.55 -3.45
N ARG A 810 19.53 -7.63 -3.09
CA ARG A 810 19.09 -9.02 -3.29
C ARG A 810 17.82 -9.36 -2.50
N THR A 811 17.40 -8.55 -1.51
CA THR A 811 16.11 -8.74 -0.85
C THR A 811 14.93 -8.48 -1.79
N THR A 812 15.10 -7.60 -2.78
CA THR A 812 14.04 -7.25 -3.75
C THR A 812 13.61 -8.46 -4.60
N SER A 813 12.32 -8.53 -4.96
CA SER A 813 11.71 -9.71 -5.57
C SER A 813 11.81 -9.77 -7.11
N GLY A 814 12.83 -9.18 -7.74
CA GLY A 814 13.00 -9.29 -9.20
C GLY A 814 14.44 -9.03 -9.62
N LYS A 815 14.89 -9.66 -10.71
CA LYS A 815 16.21 -9.37 -11.30
C LYS A 815 16.32 -7.87 -11.52
N ILE A 816 17.35 -7.25 -10.92
CA ILE A 816 17.74 -5.87 -11.22
C ILE A 816 18.40 -5.92 -12.60
N GLY A 817 17.58 -5.96 -13.65
CA GLY A 817 18.03 -5.95 -15.04
C GLY A 817 18.65 -4.60 -15.38
N GLY A 818 19.79 -4.65 -16.11
CA GLY A 818 20.62 -3.53 -16.54
C GLY A 818 19.88 -2.42 -17.27
#